data_AF-A0A2H9SCW1-F1
#
_entry.id   AF-A0A2H9SCW1-F1
#
_cell.length_a   1.000
_cell.length_b   1.000
_cell.length_c   1.000
_cell.angle_alpha   90.00
_cell.angle_beta   90.00
_cell.angle_gamma   90.00
#
_symmetry.space_group_name_H-M   'P 1'
#
loop_
_entity.id
_entity.type
_entity.pdbx_description
1 polymer ?
#
loop_
_entity_poly.entity_id
_entity_poly.type
_entity_poly.pdbx_seq_one_letter_code
_entity_poly.pdbx_strand_id
1 'polypeptide(L)'
;MNRFYQVVLAAALFSSLIGALQLSEYAYLLEEKNPSTSFLYVFPSSCTGFTQAIGLSSRARQNQEFAEAVDWALKAREESELASVTAFFYDNVRLVDWGSQFLYQRWLSEKCFRHGSQALYYSVRSAKAGLKALDENVALLEKMTDPSYEGAAGGIKAALREASSFIEERDASGNSIGNYFERGRAATHSAWEGFDFKAPAANAVRGAAALLVDADSLLEREVLLNDVVKSAVASLEEEFAVYTATVKERRESADSGLKRLEAEELSVVSNDAFLAVGGASTAMTGLDFDSFAEDLRLTRRAYEDALLYEQSAKSFWAGKGSGYASKAINKLLESLQLLDKSIQRADASLERGVELERRIRERLNEEKAVVRALAENAEAYASATAVARLDALEEQQKTLASLGQKINYYLRQLNEVARIKAFLSSDSLEEEKAGLKARLLEAREIVALAEKDGLGAEWAKQALNRVEVALPSAGADALFVLADDVEKAVESIYAEALEKYGALLGGYYSHLNALRNALPDEQRAEVVSASAFFDGEQLNVERALGSLKELRKSLEGVESFVVVETPNLLRAHLTENLEIVESVDEPVTVGRETLVTTTISTKNDLPLSYDSILAIPVDAAGSLVEGNARFENKKLYLDSVWGEGASYYAVLERIAVVEQLVSSSRSQVFADQNGALFEETHSIDSEVAAWSVLLLDRDYAFEVLDAPANESAVAFRAEKGINKVFFSVFVAEPVKLTKSFEYEAETVTIRYEFENVAESLDSYSYSEQNPLNCSLLDLHEDGLEAEANEFMEVLIEDFAVKEKASLTATYRCESLEEAAQEFVENAEAIGLETSEALQLLEEGDYLAAVNAVGNKAGLKEKDWAGEALALAAESGEELAALLQEAAESGNVEKSLKSLANALLCKTCGEAKALYAVGDYLGAIESAWNEAKRVEQEEAGKEAVEKEKEARLNSFMELQGEVEAALADFEKVFEVGDDYKATRARSLQYQEALNHKNELEKKKSWLEKALADPSKYDLAAIESYLSSLEFELSSLEAALNDVKTKAEQEVALAEAQQKEFGNSSTQPQLNEARSLLESGRAYSAYVTANALRHDLLGVEAPNEQENWRVLLGAFGLVVLGALALHYWKPGHKKAKSVEH
;
A
#
# COMPACT_ATOMS: atom_id res chain seq x y z
N MET A 1 -32.36 -10.95 -19.57
CA MET A 1 -33.27 -11.50 -18.54
C MET A 1 -32.81 -12.80 -17.87
N ASN A 2 -31.71 -13.46 -18.30
CA ASN A 2 -31.20 -14.69 -17.64
C ASN A 2 -30.02 -14.50 -16.66
N ARG A 3 -29.33 -13.35 -16.64
CA ARG A 3 -28.13 -13.13 -15.80
C ARG A 3 -28.45 -12.80 -14.34
N PHE A 4 -29.47 -11.99 -14.09
CA PHE A 4 -29.92 -11.66 -12.72
C PHE A 4 -30.48 -12.88 -11.99
N TYR A 5 -31.15 -13.78 -12.71
CA TYR A 5 -31.63 -15.04 -12.14
C TYR A 5 -30.48 -16.02 -11.83
N GLN A 6 -29.39 -16.06 -12.61
CA GLN A 6 -28.23 -16.89 -12.28
C GLN A 6 -27.44 -16.34 -11.09
N VAL A 7 -27.29 -15.01 -11.00
CA VAL A 7 -26.68 -14.32 -9.85
C VAL A 7 -27.52 -14.50 -8.58
N VAL A 8 -28.85 -14.45 -8.69
CA VAL A 8 -29.77 -14.67 -7.56
C VAL A 8 -29.90 -16.16 -7.19
N LEU A 9 -29.84 -17.09 -8.16
CA LEU A 9 -29.82 -18.53 -7.86
C LEU A 9 -28.49 -18.95 -7.23
N ALA A 10 -27.37 -18.35 -7.66
CA ALA A 10 -26.08 -18.46 -7.00
C ALA A 10 -26.20 -17.87 -5.59
N ALA A 11 -26.56 -16.59 -5.41
CA ALA A 11 -26.72 -15.97 -4.09
C ALA A 11 -27.67 -16.74 -3.14
N ALA A 12 -28.75 -17.36 -3.64
CA ALA A 12 -29.70 -18.15 -2.85
C ALA A 12 -29.23 -19.59 -2.53
N LEU A 13 -28.35 -20.18 -3.34
CA LEU A 13 -27.65 -21.43 -2.99
C LEU A 13 -26.47 -21.16 -2.03
N PHE A 14 -25.89 -19.97 -2.10
CA PHE A 14 -24.68 -19.55 -1.39
C PHE A 14 -24.91 -19.08 0.06
N SER A 15 -26.12 -18.71 0.47
CA SER A 15 -26.42 -18.34 1.86
C SER A 15 -26.30 -19.49 2.87
N SER A 16 -26.05 -20.71 2.39
CA SER A 16 -25.86 -21.91 3.22
C SER A 16 -24.41 -22.44 3.24
N LEU A 17 -23.47 -21.77 2.56
CA LEU A 17 -22.36 -22.49 1.93
C LEU A 17 -21.13 -21.62 1.66
N ILE A 18 -20.55 -20.91 2.64
CA ILE A 18 -19.25 -20.26 2.37
C ILE A 18 -18.32 -20.27 3.59
N GLY A 19 -17.12 -20.82 3.35
CA GLY A 19 -15.96 -21.05 4.20
C GLY A 19 -14.75 -20.24 3.65
N ALA A 20 -13.99 -19.51 4.46
CA ALA A 20 -12.74 -18.84 4.13
C ALA A 20 -11.63 -19.85 4.29
N LEU A 21 -10.67 -19.80 3.38
CA LEU A 21 -9.70 -20.86 3.18
C LEU A 21 -8.30 -20.28 3.15
N GLN A 22 -7.70 -20.26 4.33
CA GLN A 22 -6.33 -20.76 4.51
C GLN A 22 -6.43 -21.97 5.43
N LEU A 23 -7.00 -23.08 4.92
CA LEU A 23 -7.18 -24.27 5.75
C LEU A 23 -5.86 -25.03 5.96
N SER A 24 -4.80 -24.74 5.19
CA SER A 24 -3.43 -25.22 5.46
C SER A 24 -2.90 -24.84 6.83
N GLU A 25 -3.34 -23.72 7.41
CA GLU A 25 -3.04 -23.37 8.80
C GLU A 25 -3.63 -24.37 9.79
N TYR A 26 -4.59 -25.21 9.40
CA TYR A 26 -5.08 -26.28 10.27
C TYR A 26 -4.54 -27.65 9.86
N ALA A 27 -3.77 -27.74 8.76
CA ALA A 27 -3.16 -29.00 8.33
C ALA A 27 -2.04 -29.45 9.28
N TYR A 28 -1.35 -28.52 9.97
CA TYR A 28 -0.34 -28.86 10.99
C TYR A 28 -0.97 -29.51 12.22
N LEU A 29 -2.24 -29.19 12.53
CA LEU A 29 -2.98 -29.72 13.67
C LEU A 29 -3.28 -31.22 13.57
N LEU A 30 -3.23 -31.78 12.36
CA LEU A 30 -3.44 -33.20 12.13
C LEU A 30 -2.09 -33.93 12.08
N GLU A 31 -1.67 -34.55 13.18
CA GLU A 31 -0.39 -35.29 13.20
C GLU A 31 -0.45 -36.57 12.32
N GLU A 32 0.60 -36.87 11.56
CA GLU A 32 0.72 -38.18 10.89
C GLU A 32 1.48 -39.16 11.78
N LYS A 33 0.84 -39.64 12.86
CA LYS A 33 1.44 -40.64 13.76
C LYS A 33 0.85 -42.03 13.51
N ASN A 34 1.75 -42.99 13.24
CA ASN A 34 1.40 -44.41 13.36
C ASN A 34 1.36 -44.76 14.86
N PRO A 35 0.35 -45.51 15.34
CA PRO A 35 0.34 -45.96 16.72
C PRO A 35 1.56 -46.84 17.01
N SER A 36 2.08 -46.74 18.23
CA SER A 36 3.26 -47.49 18.67
C SER A 36 3.08 -48.99 18.47
N THR A 37 4.15 -49.67 18.01
CA THR A 37 4.22 -51.14 17.90
C THR A 37 4.07 -51.87 19.24
N SER A 38 4.15 -51.15 20.38
CA SER A 38 3.89 -51.71 21.72
C SER A 38 2.45 -52.22 21.89
N PHE A 39 1.50 -51.76 21.06
CA PHE A 39 0.11 -52.22 21.06
C PHE A 39 -0.05 -53.71 20.71
N LEU A 40 0.89 -54.31 19.95
CA LEU A 40 0.86 -55.74 19.57
C LEU A 40 0.96 -56.70 20.78
N TYR A 41 1.35 -56.17 21.95
CA TYR A 41 1.58 -56.96 23.16
C TYR A 41 0.38 -56.99 24.12
N VAL A 42 -0.67 -56.20 23.88
CA VAL A 42 -1.85 -56.10 24.76
C VAL A 42 -3.09 -56.63 24.06
N PHE A 43 -3.89 -57.42 24.79
CA PHE A 43 -5.18 -57.94 24.32
C PHE A 43 -6.32 -57.01 24.74
N PRO A 44 -6.91 -56.22 23.84
CA PRO A 44 -8.14 -55.52 24.15
C PRO A 44 -9.29 -56.51 24.28
N SER A 45 -10.13 -56.33 25.30
CA SER A 45 -11.22 -57.25 25.64
C SER A 45 -12.42 -57.19 24.69
N SER A 46 -12.51 -56.19 23.80
CA SER A 46 -13.63 -55.99 22.88
C SER A 46 -13.24 -55.33 21.55
N CYS A 47 -13.88 -55.76 20.45
CA CYS A 47 -13.83 -55.13 19.12
C CYS A 47 -15.16 -54.44 18.73
N THR A 48 -16.12 -54.35 19.65
CA THR A 48 -17.48 -53.86 19.38
C THR A 48 -17.52 -52.45 18.77
N GLY A 49 -16.51 -51.64 19.08
CA GLY A 49 -16.28 -50.31 18.53
C GLY A 49 -15.89 -50.25 17.04
N PHE A 50 -15.75 -51.38 16.35
CA PHE A 50 -15.36 -51.40 14.92
C PHE A 50 -16.34 -52.16 13.99
N THR A 51 -17.32 -52.89 14.51
CA THR A 51 -18.45 -53.63 13.86
C THR A 51 -19.30 -52.96 12.74
N GLN A 52 -19.02 -51.72 12.36
CA GLN A 52 -19.78 -50.89 11.42
C GLN A 52 -18.75 -50.17 10.58
N ALA A 53 -18.83 -50.35 9.26
CA ALA A 53 -17.96 -49.67 8.32
C ALA A 53 -18.32 -48.19 8.26
N ILE A 54 -17.31 -47.35 8.13
CA ILE A 54 -17.48 -45.92 7.91
C ILE A 54 -17.85 -45.71 6.44
N GLY A 55 -18.89 -44.91 6.17
CA GLY A 55 -19.37 -44.65 4.82
C GLY A 55 -18.55 -43.57 4.11
N LEU A 56 -18.39 -43.70 2.79
CA LEU A 56 -18.02 -42.59 1.88
C LEU A 56 -19.18 -42.33 0.90
N SER A 57 -19.38 -41.07 0.55
CA SER A 57 -20.32 -40.62 -0.47
C SER A 57 -19.82 -41.12 -1.80
N SER A 58 -20.73 -41.77 -2.53
CA SER A 58 -20.52 -42.19 -3.92
C SER A 58 -20.39 -41.01 -4.91
N ARG A 59 -20.42 -39.75 -4.44
CA ARG A 59 -20.53 -38.54 -5.29
C ARG A 59 -19.31 -37.62 -5.31
N ALA A 60 -18.26 -37.85 -4.51
CA ALA A 60 -16.99 -37.14 -4.68
C ALA A 60 -16.43 -37.49 -6.07
N ARG A 61 -16.72 -36.64 -7.07
CA ARG A 61 -16.26 -36.85 -8.44
C ARG A 61 -14.73 -36.83 -8.43
N GLN A 62 -14.14 -37.73 -9.22
CA GLN A 62 -12.71 -37.68 -9.55
C GLN A 62 -12.42 -36.42 -10.40
N ASN A 63 -12.43 -35.23 -9.79
CA ASN A 63 -11.74 -34.08 -10.35
C ASN A 63 -10.23 -34.33 -10.20
N GLN A 64 -9.46 -33.96 -11.21
CA GLN A 64 -8.05 -34.33 -11.31
C GLN A 64 -7.22 -33.71 -10.17
N GLU A 65 -7.62 -32.54 -9.66
CA GLU A 65 -6.94 -31.87 -8.55
C GLU A 65 -7.21 -32.52 -7.17
N PHE A 66 -8.39 -33.12 -6.98
CA PHE A 66 -8.76 -33.81 -5.73
C PHE A 66 -8.52 -35.33 -5.79
N ALA A 67 -7.88 -35.82 -6.85
CA ALA A 67 -7.69 -37.25 -7.09
C ALA A 67 -6.90 -37.93 -5.97
N GLU A 68 -5.90 -37.24 -5.41
CA GLU A 68 -5.10 -37.75 -4.29
C GLU A 68 -5.92 -37.82 -2.99
N ALA A 69 -6.70 -36.78 -2.68
CA ALA A 69 -7.61 -36.78 -1.53
C ALA A 69 -8.63 -37.93 -1.63
N VAL A 70 -9.23 -38.11 -2.80
CA VAL A 70 -10.18 -39.19 -3.07
C VAL A 70 -9.52 -40.57 -2.95
N ASP A 71 -8.27 -40.75 -3.41
CA ASP A 71 -7.54 -42.01 -3.29
C ASP A 71 -7.26 -42.38 -1.82
N TRP A 72 -6.84 -41.40 -1.01
CA TRP A 72 -6.65 -41.61 0.43
C TRP A 72 -7.96 -41.88 1.16
N ALA A 73 -9.05 -41.20 0.80
CA ALA A 73 -10.38 -41.50 1.33
C ALA A 73 -10.78 -42.95 1.05
N LEU A 74 -10.63 -43.42 -0.21
CA LEU A 74 -10.96 -44.78 -0.61
C LEU A 74 -10.15 -45.82 0.17
N LYS A 75 -8.85 -45.59 0.40
CA LYS A 75 -7.99 -46.44 1.24
C LYS A 75 -8.45 -46.45 2.71
N ALA A 76 -8.84 -45.30 3.25
CA ALA A 76 -9.37 -45.21 4.62
C ALA A 76 -10.64 -46.05 4.79
N ARG A 77 -11.52 -46.01 3.79
CA ARG A 77 -12.74 -46.82 3.75
C ARG A 77 -12.44 -48.31 3.67
N GLU A 78 -11.53 -48.73 2.79
CA GLU A 78 -11.16 -50.15 2.66
C GLU A 78 -10.65 -50.72 3.98
N GLU A 79 -9.77 -49.99 4.68
CA GLU A 79 -9.26 -50.39 6.00
C GLU A 79 -10.37 -50.39 7.07
N SER A 80 -11.31 -49.44 7.03
CA SER A 80 -12.46 -49.41 7.93
C SER A 80 -13.40 -50.61 7.72
N GLU A 81 -13.67 -50.98 6.47
CA GLU A 81 -14.47 -52.16 6.12
C GLU A 81 -13.77 -53.46 6.61
N LEU A 82 -12.45 -53.57 6.44
CA LEU A 82 -11.66 -54.70 6.95
C LEU A 82 -11.66 -54.78 8.49
N ALA A 83 -11.60 -53.65 9.18
CA ALA A 83 -11.73 -53.59 10.64
C ALA A 83 -13.10 -54.09 11.10
N SER A 84 -14.16 -53.67 10.42
CA SER A 84 -15.54 -54.07 10.69
C SER A 84 -15.80 -55.56 10.48
N VAL A 85 -15.30 -56.12 9.37
CA VAL A 85 -15.39 -57.56 9.10
C VAL A 85 -14.65 -58.35 10.19
N THR A 86 -13.48 -57.89 10.61
CA THR A 86 -12.69 -58.55 11.65
C THR A 86 -13.36 -58.48 13.02
N ALA A 87 -13.94 -57.33 13.38
CA ALA A 87 -14.73 -57.15 14.60
C ALA A 87 -15.95 -58.07 14.64
N PHE A 88 -16.67 -58.20 13.52
CA PHE A 88 -17.79 -59.12 13.39
C PHE A 88 -17.37 -60.57 13.65
N PHE A 89 -16.22 -61.01 13.14
CA PHE A 89 -15.70 -62.35 13.43
C PHE A 89 -15.29 -62.51 14.90
N TYR A 90 -14.67 -61.49 15.51
CA TYR A 90 -14.28 -61.49 16.92
C TYR A 90 -15.48 -61.70 17.86
N ASP A 91 -16.59 -61.00 17.61
CA ASP A 91 -17.81 -61.08 18.42
C ASP A 91 -18.55 -62.43 18.26
N ASN A 92 -18.23 -63.21 17.22
CA ASN A 92 -18.89 -64.47 16.87
C ASN A 92 -17.99 -65.72 16.99
N VAL A 93 -16.85 -65.66 17.70
CA VAL A 93 -15.84 -66.77 17.83
C VAL A 93 -16.34 -68.08 18.51
N ARG A 94 -17.61 -68.20 18.91
CA ARG A 94 -18.17 -69.38 19.62
C ARG A 94 -18.08 -70.74 18.87
N LEU A 95 -17.43 -70.81 17.71
CA LEU A 95 -17.35 -71.96 16.80
C LEU A 95 -15.99 -72.71 16.80
N VAL A 96 -15.00 -72.31 17.59
CA VAL A 96 -13.63 -72.91 17.61
C VAL A 96 -13.35 -73.64 18.95
N ASP A 97 -12.37 -74.54 19.05
CA ASP A 97 -12.06 -75.32 20.27
C ASP A 97 -11.41 -74.45 21.37
N TRP A 98 -11.66 -74.72 22.67
CA TRP A 98 -11.37 -73.78 23.80
C TRP A 98 -9.92 -73.25 23.87
N GLY A 99 -8.91 -74.07 23.55
CA GLY A 99 -7.50 -73.62 23.54
C GLY A 99 -7.11 -72.79 22.31
N SER A 100 -7.82 -72.98 21.19
CA SER A 100 -7.61 -72.23 19.94
C SER A 100 -8.45 -70.96 19.86
N GLN A 101 -9.55 -70.87 20.62
CA GLN A 101 -10.39 -69.67 20.71
C GLN A 101 -9.61 -68.46 21.24
N PHE A 102 -8.79 -68.65 22.27
CA PHE A 102 -8.01 -67.56 22.88
C PHE A 102 -6.97 -66.96 21.91
N LEU A 103 -6.22 -67.81 21.21
CA LEU A 103 -5.24 -67.38 20.21
C LEU A 103 -5.90 -66.77 18.97
N TYR A 104 -7.06 -67.29 18.56
CA TYR A 104 -7.82 -66.75 17.44
C TYR A 104 -8.49 -65.41 17.77
N GLN A 105 -9.01 -65.24 18.99
CA GLN A 105 -9.48 -63.94 19.50
C GLN A 105 -8.35 -62.92 19.60
N ARG A 106 -7.14 -63.33 20.03
CA ARG A 106 -5.94 -62.46 19.98
C ARG A 106 -5.71 -61.91 18.58
N TRP A 107 -5.70 -62.82 17.61
CA TRP A 107 -5.34 -62.51 16.25
C TRP A 107 -6.39 -61.60 15.60
N LEU A 108 -7.68 -61.86 15.86
CA LEU A 108 -8.78 -61.01 15.41
C LEU A 108 -8.78 -59.64 16.08
N SER A 109 -8.46 -59.54 17.38
CA SER A 109 -8.38 -58.23 18.05
C SER A 109 -7.22 -57.39 17.53
N GLU A 110 -6.04 -57.99 17.37
CA GLU A 110 -4.88 -57.35 16.74
C GLU A 110 -5.24 -56.78 15.35
N LYS A 111 -5.87 -57.62 14.51
CA LYS A 111 -6.29 -57.23 13.16
C LYS A 111 -7.32 -56.11 13.16
N CYS A 112 -8.30 -56.17 14.06
CA CYS A 112 -9.35 -55.18 14.17
C CYS A 112 -8.81 -53.78 14.49
N PHE A 113 -7.91 -53.67 15.49
CA PHE A 113 -7.31 -52.39 15.88
C PHE A 113 -6.28 -51.90 14.86
N ARG A 114 -5.52 -52.81 14.24
CA ARG A 114 -4.59 -52.46 13.16
C ARG A 114 -5.33 -51.80 12.00
N HIS A 115 -6.36 -52.45 11.46
CA HIS A 115 -7.15 -51.91 10.36
C HIS A 115 -7.88 -50.61 10.76
N GLY A 116 -8.38 -50.53 12.00
CA GLY A 116 -9.00 -49.29 12.54
C GLY A 116 -8.03 -48.11 12.62
N SER A 117 -6.79 -48.33 13.03
CA SER A 117 -5.75 -47.28 13.06
C SER A 117 -5.27 -46.86 11.67
N GLN A 118 -5.18 -47.80 10.72
CA GLN A 118 -4.82 -47.50 9.34
C GLN A 118 -5.92 -46.68 8.64
N ALA A 119 -7.19 -46.95 8.95
CA ALA A 119 -8.31 -46.13 8.50
C ALA A 119 -8.16 -44.68 8.97
N LEU A 120 -7.91 -44.46 10.27
CA LEU A 120 -7.70 -43.12 10.85
C LEU A 120 -6.52 -42.37 10.19
N TYR A 121 -5.41 -43.08 9.96
CA TYR A 121 -4.22 -42.54 9.30
C TYR A 121 -4.51 -42.07 7.85
N TYR A 122 -5.20 -42.89 7.06
CA TYR A 122 -5.55 -42.52 5.68
C TYR A 122 -6.61 -41.41 5.63
N SER A 123 -7.53 -41.33 6.61
CA SER A 123 -8.47 -40.21 6.73
C SER A 123 -7.79 -38.87 6.96
N VAL A 124 -6.75 -38.83 7.83
CA VAL A 124 -5.93 -37.62 8.03
C VAL A 124 -5.25 -37.18 6.74
N ARG A 125 -4.69 -38.12 5.97
CA ARG A 125 -4.05 -37.82 4.67
C ARG A 125 -5.02 -37.33 3.61
N SER A 126 -6.21 -37.92 3.57
CA SER A 126 -7.30 -37.46 2.69
C SER A 126 -7.67 -36.01 2.97
N ALA A 127 -7.84 -35.65 4.25
CA ALA A 127 -8.18 -34.29 4.66
C ALA A 127 -7.06 -33.30 4.25
N LYS A 128 -5.80 -33.61 4.57
CA LYS A 128 -4.65 -32.75 4.17
C LYS A 128 -4.55 -32.54 2.66
N ALA A 129 -4.75 -33.60 1.87
CA ALA A 129 -4.69 -33.50 0.41
C ALA A 129 -5.85 -32.67 -0.18
N GLY A 130 -7.05 -32.74 0.40
CA GLY A 130 -8.20 -31.93 -0.02
C GLY A 130 -7.99 -30.44 0.23
N LEU A 131 -7.50 -30.10 1.44
CA LEU A 131 -7.18 -28.72 1.82
C LEU A 131 -6.11 -28.12 0.91
N LYS A 132 -5.04 -28.86 0.64
CA LYS A 132 -3.96 -28.42 -0.25
C LYS A 132 -4.44 -28.11 -1.67
N ALA A 133 -5.28 -28.98 -2.24
CA ALA A 133 -5.82 -28.79 -3.60
C ALA A 133 -6.72 -27.54 -3.72
N LEU A 134 -7.38 -27.16 -2.64
CA LEU A 134 -8.23 -25.98 -2.60
C LEU A 134 -7.41 -24.69 -2.42
N ASP A 135 -6.44 -24.69 -1.50
CA ASP A 135 -5.55 -23.56 -1.23
C ASP A 135 -4.76 -23.16 -2.49
N GLU A 136 -4.29 -24.11 -3.30
CA GLU A 136 -3.57 -23.83 -4.56
C GLU A 136 -4.44 -23.02 -5.56
N ASN A 137 -5.74 -23.28 -5.62
CA ASN A 137 -6.66 -22.58 -6.54
C ASN A 137 -7.14 -21.24 -5.97
N VAL A 138 -7.38 -21.16 -4.65
CA VAL A 138 -7.71 -19.89 -3.97
C VAL A 138 -6.54 -18.92 -4.09
N ALA A 139 -5.32 -19.37 -3.81
CA ALA A 139 -4.11 -18.57 -3.98
C ALA A 139 -3.91 -18.11 -5.43
N LEU A 140 -4.28 -18.93 -6.43
CA LEU A 140 -4.26 -18.51 -7.84
C LEU A 140 -5.25 -17.37 -8.09
N LEU A 141 -6.48 -17.42 -7.58
CA LEU A 141 -7.47 -16.35 -7.75
C LEU A 141 -7.05 -15.05 -7.04
N GLU A 142 -6.50 -15.14 -5.82
CA GLU A 142 -5.94 -14.00 -5.09
C GLU A 142 -4.77 -13.38 -5.85
N LYS A 143 -3.87 -14.22 -6.37
CA LYS A 143 -2.78 -13.78 -7.25
C LYS A 143 -3.27 -13.24 -8.58
N MET A 144 -4.47 -13.55 -9.07
CA MET A 144 -4.96 -13.00 -10.34
C MET A 144 -5.73 -11.68 -10.17
N THR A 145 -6.13 -11.32 -8.94
CA THR A 145 -7.05 -10.19 -8.69
C THR A 145 -6.53 -9.18 -7.67
N ASP A 146 -6.50 -7.92 -8.07
CA ASP A 146 -6.27 -6.78 -7.21
C ASP A 146 -7.35 -6.69 -6.09
N PRO A 147 -7.02 -6.30 -4.85
CA PRO A 147 -7.99 -6.09 -3.75
C PRO A 147 -9.10 -5.08 -4.06
N SER A 148 -8.88 -4.16 -5.01
CA SER A 148 -9.79 -3.07 -5.39
C SER A 148 -10.62 -3.35 -6.65
N TYR A 149 -10.54 -4.56 -7.22
CA TYR A 149 -11.24 -4.88 -8.47
C TYR A 149 -12.74 -5.16 -8.28
N GLU A 150 -13.61 -4.39 -8.96
CA GLU A 150 -15.08 -4.44 -8.82
C GLU A 150 -15.82 -5.16 -9.97
N GLY A 151 -15.11 -5.87 -10.87
CA GLY A 151 -15.73 -6.62 -11.98
C GLY A 151 -16.56 -7.83 -11.53
N ALA A 152 -17.09 -8.64 -12.47
CA ALA A 152 -17.89 -9.83 -12.12
C ALA A 152 -17.09 -10.85 -11.28
N ALA A 153 -15.77 -10.93 -11.47
CA ALA A 153 -14.88 -11.69 -10.60
C ALA A 153 -14.63 -11.01 -9.23
N GLY A 154 -14.68 -9.68 -9.19
CA GLY A 154 -14.66 -8.89 -7.95
C GLY A 154 -15.89 -9.17 -7.06
N GLY A 155 -17.06 -9.37 -7.67
CA GLY A 155 -18.27 -9.83 -6.95
C GLY A 155 -18.11 -11.21 -6.31
N ILE A 156 -17.35 -12.12 -6.92
CA ILE A 156 -17.04 -13.44 -6.34
C ILE A 156 -15.99 -13.30 -5.23
N LYS A 157 -15.00 -12.41 -5.37
CA LYS A 157 -14.04 -12.08 -4.30
C LYS A 157 -14.71 -11.39 -3.09
N ALA A 158 -15.65 -10.48 -3.33
CA ALA A 158 -16.45 -9.86 -2.29
C ALA A 158 -17.34 -10.89 -1.58
N ALA A 159 -17.94 -11.82 -2.32
CA ALA A 159 -18.66 -12.95 -1.73
C ALA A 159 -17.75 -13.90 -0.94
N LEU A 160 -16.50 -14.11 -1.37
CA LEU A 160 -15.49 -14.86 -0.61
C LEU A 160 -15.03 -14.11 0.66
N ARG A 161 -14.94 -12.77 0.62
CA ARG A 161 -14.62 -11.93 1.79
C ARG A 161 -15.77 -11.82 2.80
N GLU A 162 -16.98 -11.59 2.32
CA GLU A 162 -18.20 -11.53 3.16
C GLU A 162 -18.45 -12.89 3.84
N ALA A 163 -18.06 -13.97 3.16
CA ALA A 163 -17.97 -15.28 3.76
C ALA A 163 -16.91 -15.40 4.85
N SER A 164 -15.71 -14.83 4.67
CA SER A 164 -14.67 -14.76 5.71
C SER A 164 -15.18 -14.09 6.98
N SER A 165 -15.80 -12.92 6.85
CA SER A 165 -16.37 -12.21 8.00
C SER A 165 -17.51 -13.01 8.67
N PHE A 166 -18.32 -13.74 7.90
CA PHE A 166 -19.40 -14.57 8.45
C PHE A 166 -18.86 -15.82 9.18
N ILE A 167 -17.62 -16.23 8.90
CA ILE A 167 -16.95 -17.35 9.56
C ILE A 167 -16.26 -16.90 10.81
N GLU A 168 -15.61 -15.75 10.79
CA GLU A 168 -15.09 -15.09 12.00
C GLU A 168 -16.23 -14.84 13.01
N GLU A 169 -17.41 -14.41 12.54
CA GLU A 169 -18.63 -14.31 13.37
C GLU A 169 -19.16 -15.67 13.84
N ARG A 170 -19.02 -16.74 13.03
CA ARG A 170 -19.43 -18.10 13.42
C ARG A 170 -18.39 -18.82 14.29
N ASP A 171 -17.11 -18.43 14.25
CA ASP A 171 -16.01 -18.91 15.07
C ASP A 171 -16.26 -18.57 16.54
N ALA A 172 -16.80 -17.38 16.80
CA ALA A 172 -17.31 -17.00 18.12
C ALA A 172 -18.43 -17.92 18.66
N SER A 173 -19.08 -18.72 17.80
CA SER A 173 -20.19 -19.63 18.16
C SER A 173 -19.80 -21.12 18.28
N GLY A 174 -18.52 -21.47 18.08
CA GLY A 174 -18.01 -22.83 18.29
C GLY A 174 -18.41 -23.88 17.23
N ASN A 175 -18.84 -23.44 16.04
CA ASN A 175 -19.24 -24.31 14.93
C ASN A 175 -18.36 -24.13 13.68
N SER A 176 -17.13 -23.64 13.80
CA SER A 176 -16.27 -23.38 12.64
C SER A 176 -15.58 -24.63 12.09
N ILE A 177 -15.03 -24.52 10.88
CA ILE A 177 -14.21 -25.55 10.26
C ILE A 177 -12.90 -25.73 11.07
N GLY A 178 -12.33 -24.66 11.61
CA GLY A 178 -11.20 -24.73 12.55
C GLY A 178 -11.55 -25.49 13.83
N ASN A 179 -12.71 -25.22 14.46
CA ASN A 179 -13.20 -26.00 15.61
C ASN A 179 -13.48 -27.47 15.23
N TYR A 180 -13.86 -27.75 13.99
CA TYR A 180 -14.02 -29.12 13.50
C TYR A 180 -12.68 -29.84 13.34
N PHE A 181 -11.65 -29.18 12.80
CA PHE A 181 -10.29 -29.72 12.76
C PHE A 181 -9.66 -29.83 14.14
N GLU A 182 -9.96 -28.93 15.07
CA GLU A 182 -9.56 -29.02 16.48
C GLU A 182 -10.29 -30.16 17.21
N ARG A 183 -11.59 -30.35 16.97
CA ARG A 183 -12.32 -31.51 17.49
C ARG A 183 -11.82 -32.81 16.86
N GLY A 184 -11.50 -32.78 15.57
CA GLY A 184 -10.85 -33.86 14.84
C GLY A 184 -9.50 -34.18 15.46
N ARG A 185 -8.65 -33.17 15.71
CA ARG A 185 -7.36 -33.28 16.38
C ARG A 185 -7.52 -33.84 17.79
N ALA A 186 -8.36 -33.24 18.63
CA ALA A 186 -8.60 -33.69 20.00
C ALA A 186 -9.15 -35.11 20.05
N ALA A 187 -10.06 -35.48 19.13
CA ALA A 187 -10.58 -36.84 19.02
C ALA A 187 -9.52 -37.82 18.51
N THR A 188 -8.65 -37.41 17.58
CA THR A 188 -7.58 -38.23 17.02
C THR A 188 -6.45 -38.41 18.03
N HIS A 189 -6.08 -37.35 18.75
CA HIS A 189 -5.15 -37.34 19.86
C HIS A 189 -5.66 -38.20 21.02
N SER A 190 -6.92 -38.01 21.44
CA SER A 190 -7.57 -38.87 22.45
C SER A 190 -7.68 -40.33 21.98
N ALA A 191 -7.89 -40.57 20.69
CA ALA A 191 -7.84 -41.91 20.13
C ALA A 191 -6.42 -42.50 20.18
N TRP A 192 -5.38 -41.70 19.89
CA TRP A 192 -3.96 -42.09 19.95
C TRP A 192 -3.45 -42.32 21.39
N GLU A 193 -3.75 -41.43 22.32
CA GLU A 193 -3.47 -41.57 23.75
C GLU A 193 -4.27 -42.71 24.37
N GLY A 194 -5.51 -42.91 23.92
CA GLY A 194 -6.35 -44.03 24.34
C GLY A 194 -5.81 -45.41 23.94
N PHE A 195 -4.86 -45.49 22.99
CA PHE A 195 -4.14 -46.75 22.74
C PHE A 195 -3.25 -47.18 23.91
N ASP A 196 -3.11 -46.36 24.96
CA ASP A 196 -2.29 -46.64 26.13
C ASP A 196 -3.02 -47.46 27.21
N PHE A 197 -2.57 -48.72 27.33
CA PHE A 197 -2.70 -49.76 28.37
C PHE A 197 -3.98 -50.01 29.21
N LYS A 198 -5.01 -49.15 29.33
CA LYS A 198 -6.04 -49.33 30.41
C LYS A 198 -7.56 -49.22 30.11
N ALA A 199 -8.05 -48.84 28.92
CA ALA A 199 -9.51 -48.74 28.67
C ALA A 199 -9.91 -48.88 27.17
N PRO A 200 -11.18 -49.16 26.80
CA PRO A 200 -11.53 -49.51 25.42
C PRO A 200 -11.54 -48.28 24.47
N ALA A 201 -10.41 -48.00 23.84
CA ALA A 201 -10.22 -46.92 22.86
C ALA A 201 -10.87 -47.15 21.47
N ALA A 202 -11.48 -48.31 21.25
CA ALA A 202 -12.12 -48.66 19.96
C ALA A 202 -13.22 -47.68 19.54
N ASN A 203 -14.01 -47.18 20.49
CA ASN A 203 -15.07 -46.20 20.23
C ASN A 203 -14.52 -44.80 19.94
N ALA A 204 -13.37 -44.44 20.53
CA ALA A 204 -12.69 -43.17 20.28
C ALA A 204 -12.05 -43.17 18.88
N VAL A 205 -11.42 -44.27 18.47
CA VAL A 205 -10.84 -44.44 17.13
C VAL A 205 -11.94 -44.42 16.05
N ARG A 206 -13.05 -45.13 16.26
CA ARG A 206 -14.21 -45.06 15.36
C ARG A 206 -14.83 -43.67 15.36
N GLY A 207 -14.96 -43.03 16.52
CA GLY A 207 -15.51 -41.69 16.66
C GLY A 207 -14.66 -40.65 15.90
N ALA A 208 -13.34 -40.69 16.05
CA ALA A 208 -12.39 -39.83 15.37
C ALA A 208 -12.34 -40.09 13.86
N ALA A 209 -12.28 -41.36 13.44
CA ALA A 209 -12.29 -41.72 12.02
C ALA A 209 -13.63 -41.38 11.37
N ALA A 210 -14.77 -41.55 12.07
CA ALA A 210 -16.07 -41.09 11.59
C ALA A 210 -16.14 -39.55 11.55
N LEU A 211 -15.59 -38.83 12.54
CA LEU A 211 -15.53 -37.36 12.51
C LEU A 211 -14.65 -36.84 11.37
N LEU A 212 -13.60 -37.55 10.97
CA LEU A 212 -12.73 -37.17 9.85
C LEU A 212 -13.25 -37.65 8.48
N VAL A 213 -14.23 -38.58 8.44
CA VAL A 213 -14.77 -39.19 7.19
C VAL A 213 -16.23 -38.84 6.90
N ASP A 214 -17.10 -38.64 7.92
CA ASP A 214 -18.43 -37.99 7.76
C ASP A 214 -18.30 -36.53 7.28
N ALA A 215 -17.05 -36.06 7.14
CA ALA A 215 -16.57 -35.00 6.28
C ALA A 215 -16.87 -35.17 4.76
N ASP A 216 -17.71 -36.12 4.35
CA ASP A 216 -18.35 -36.17 3.02
C ASP A 216 -18.96 -34.83 2.61
N SER A 217 -19.53 -34.12 3.58
CA SER A 217 -20.02 -32.76 3.35
C SER A 217 -18.88 -31.77 3.11
N LEU A 218 -17.69 -31.97 3.68
CA LEU A 218 -16.54 -31.08 3.54
C LEU A 218 -15.81 -31.30 2.21
N LEU A 219 -15.51 -32.53 1.80
CA LEU A 219 -14.91 -32.78 0.49
C LEU A 219 -15.85 -32.35 -0.66
N GLU A 220 -17.17 -32.57 -0.52
CA GLU A 220 -18.16 -32.05 -1.47
C GLU A 220 -18.22 -30.51 -1.46
N ARG A 221 -18.10 -29.87 -0.29
CA ARG A 221 -18.01 -28.41 -0.15
C ARG A 221 -16.72 -27.83 -0.73
N GLU A 222 -15.59 -28.48 -0.53
CA GLU A 222 -14.28 -28.10 -1.05
C GLU A 222 -14.26 -28.17 -2.58
N VAL A 223 -14.82 -29.24 -3.15
CA VAL A 223 -14.98 -29.39 -4.60
C VAL A 223 -15.91 -28.31 -5.16
N LEU A 224 -17.03 -28.02 -4.49
CA LEU A 224 -17.95 -26.95 -4.90
C LEU A 224 -17.29 -25.57 -4.83
N LEU A 225 -16.49 -25.29 -3.79
CA LEU A 225 -15.76 -24.03 -3.66
C LEU A 225 -14.68 -23.89 -4.75
N ASN A 226 -13.98 -24.99 -5.08
CA ASN A 226 -13.04 -25.01 -6.19
C ASN A 226 -13.73 -24.73 -7.54
N ASP A 227 -14.91 -25.29 -7.78
CA ASP A 227 -15.70 -25.01 -8.99
C ASP A 227 -16.08 -23.51 -9.08
N VAL A 228 -16.33 -22.85 -7.95
CA VAL A 228 -16.59 -21.40 -7.89
C VAL A 228 -15.34 -20.58 -8.18
N VAL A 229 -14.20 -20.94 -7.58
CA VAL A 229 -12.91 -20.29 -7.82
C VAL A 229 -12.52 -20.41 -9.30
N LYS A 230 -12.68 -21.60 -9.90
CA LYS A 230 -12.49 -21.82 -11.34
C LYS A 230 -13.46 -21.02 -12.19
N SER A 231 -14.73 -20.93 -11.78
CA SER A 231 -15.70 -20.07 -12.46
C SER A 231 -15.30 -18.59 -12.40
N ALA A 232 -14.69 -18.13 -11.31
CA ALA A 232 -14.19 -16.75 -11.18
C ALA A 232 -13.00 -16.50 -12.11
N VAL A 233 -12.04 -17.43 -12.15
CA VAL A 233 -10.91 -17.38 -13.09
C VAL A 233 -11.41 -17.38 -14.54
N ALA A 234 -12.33 -18.27 -14.89
CA ALA A 234 -12.95 -18.29 -16.22
C ALA A 234 -13.71 -16.99 -16.53
N SER A 235 -14.34 -16.37 -15.53
CA SER A 235 -15.02 -15.08 -15.70
C SER A 235 -14.03 -13.95 -15.97
N LEU A 236 -12.84 -13.92 -15.35
CA LEU A 236 -11.77 -12.96 -15.68
C LEU A 236 -11.29 -13.12 -17.12
N GLU A 237 -11.13 -14.36 -17.58
CA GLU A 237 -10.73 -14.65 -18.97
C GLU A 237 -11.82 -14.25 -19.97
N GLU A 238 -13.08 -14.48 -19.64
CA GLU A 238 -14.21 -14.04 -20.46
C GLU A 238 -14.32 -12.50 -20.49
N GLU A 239 -14.21 -11.82 -19.34
CA GLU A 239 -14.22 -10.36 -19.25
C GLU A 239 -13.10 -9.74 -20.09
N PHE A 240 -11.87 -10.24 -19.95
CA PHE A 240 -10.74 -9.76 -20.76
C PHE A 240 -11.02 -9.93 -22.25
N ALA A 241 -11.57 -11.08 -22.67
CA ALA A 241 -11.92 -11.32 -24.06
C ALA A 241 -13.02 -10.37 -24.57
N VAL A 242 -14.07 -10.13 -23.77
CA VAL A 242 -15.17 -9.21 -24.09
C VAL A 242 -14.67 -7.77 -24.19
N TYR A 243 -13.89 -7.30 -23.22
CA TYR A 243 -13.35 -5.94 -23.25
C TYR A 243 -12.35 -5.75 -24.38
N THR A 244 -11.52 -6.76 -24.69
CA THR A 244 -10.61 -6.70 -25.85
C THR A 244 -11.39 -6.56 -27.16
N ALA A 245 -12.48 -7.31 -27.33
CA ALA A 245 -13.32 -7.21 -28.52
C ALA A 245 -14.00 -5.83 -28.61
N THR A 246 -14.48 -5.30 -27.49
CA THR A 246 -15.16 -3.99 -27.42
C THR A 246 -14.20 -2.84 -27.70
N VAL A 247 -13.00 -2.87 -27.09
CA VAL A 247 -11.93 -1.88 -27.35
C VAL A 247 -11.55 -1.88 -28.82
N LYS A 248 -11.45 -3.06 -29.46
CA LYS A 248 -11.16 -3.15 -30.90
C LYS A 248 -12.23 -2.45 -31.75
N GLU A 249 -13.50 -2.71 -31.48
CA GLU A 249 -14.63 -2.06 -32.19
C GLU A 249 -14.62 -0.53 -31.99
N ARG A 250 -14.41 -0.08 -30.74
CA ARG A 250 -14.34 1.35 -30.41
C ARG A 250 -13.15 2.03 -31.03
N ARG A 251 -12.01 1.35 -31.12
CA ARG A 251 -10.80 1.86 -31.79
C ARG A 251 -11.04 2.11 -33.26
N GLU A 252 -11.68 1.18 -33.96
CA GLU A 252 -12.04 1.35 -35.38
C GLU A 252 -13.00 2.53 -35.58
N SER A 253 -13.96 2.70 -34.66
CA SER A 253 -14.88 3.85 -34.67
C SER A 253 -14.17 5.18 -34.41
N ALA A 254 -13.29 5.24 -33.40
CA ALA A 254 -12.52 6.43 -33.05
C ALA A 254 -11.55 6.84 -34.16
N ASP A 255 -10.84 5.88 -34.76
CA ASP A 255 -9.97 6.10 -35.93
C ASP A 255 -10.76 6.67 -37.11
N SER A 256 -11.93 6.10 -37.42
CA SER A 256 -12.80 6.63 -38.47
C SER A 256 -13.30 8.05 -38.14
N GLY A 257 -13.63 8.34 -36.88
CA GLY A 257 -14.06 9.67 -36.43
C GLY A 257 -12.95 10.70 -36.55
N LEU A 258 -11.73 10.35 -36.13
CA LEU A 258 -10.55 11.19 -36.23
C LEU A 258 -10.21 11.51 -37.69
N LYS A 259 -10.16 10.49 -38.55
CA LYS A 259 -9.93 10.67 -40.00
C LYS A 259 -10.97 11.56 -40.65
N ARG A 260 -12.23 11.44 -40.23
CA ARG A 260 -13.32 12.31 -40.71
C ARG A 260 -13.12 13.75 -40.25
N LEU A 261 -12.76 13.96 -38.98
CA LEU A 261 -12.48 15.30 -38.44
C LEU A 261 -11.30 15.97 -39.17
N GLU A 262 -10.22 15.21 -39.42
CA GLU A 262 -9.06 15.68 -40.19
C GLU A 262 -9.43 16.05 -41.63
N ALA A 263 -10.27 15.24 -42.29
CA ALA A 263 -10.73 15.51 -43.65
C ALA A 263 -11.61 16.76 -43.76
N GLU A 264 -12.27 17.19 -42.68
CA GLU A 264 -13.09 18.40 -42.66
C GLU A 264 -12.29 19.68 -42.39
N GLU A 265 -10.98 19.59 -42.13
CA GLU A 265 -10.03 20.70 -42.01
C GLU A 265 -10.47 21.81 -41.02
N LEU A 266 -11.24 21.45 -39.98
CA LEU A 266 -11.74 22.41 -38.99
C LEU A 266 -10.62 23.04 -38.16
N SER A 267 -9.48 22.35 -38.00
CA SER A 267 -8.30 22.87 -37.27
C SER A 267 -7.70 24.12 -37.89
N VAL A 268 -8.01 24.43 -39.14
CA VAL A 268 -7.51 25.62 -39.87
C VAL A 268 -8.46 26.82 -39.72
N VAL A 269 -9.58 26.66 -39.02
CA VAL A 269 -10.56 27.74 -38.76
C VAL A 269 -10.05 28.64 -37.64
N SER A 270 -9.89 29.93 -37.90
CA SER A 270 -9.40 30.89 -36.90
C SER A 270 -10.48 31.23 -35.85
N ASN A 271 -10.06 31.70 -34.67
CA ASN A 271 -10.98 32.11 -33.62
C ASN A 271 -11.89 33.29 -34.02
N ASP A 272 -11.48 34.08 -35.02
CA ASP A 272 -12.28 35.17 -35.58
C ASP A 272 -13.60 34.67 -36.19
N ALA A 273 -13.64 33.40 -36.59
CA ALA A 273 -14.85 32.70 -37.01
C ALA A 273 -16.00 32.84 -36.01
N PHE A 274 -15.67 32.61 -34.75
CA PHE A 274 -16.63 32.65 -33.66
C PHE A 274 -17.00 34.08 -33.27
N LEU A 275 -16.06 35.03 -33.42
CA LEU A 275 -16.29 36.45 -33.16
C LEU A 275 -17.20 37.09 -34.21
N ALA A 276 -17.07 36.71 -35.48
CA ALA A 276 -17.82 37.30 -36.60
C ALA A 276 -19.34 37.09 -36.52
N VAL A 277 -19.80 36.05 -35.83
CA VAL A 277 -21.23 35.74 -35.62
C VAL A 277 -21.82 36.41 -34.38
N GLY A 278 -21.00 37.08 -33.58
CA GLY A 278 -21.39 37.80 -32.37
C GLY A 278 -21.80 36.86 -31.24
N GLY A 279 -21.18 37.00 -30.06
CA GLY A 279 -21.53 36.26 -28.84
C GLY A 279 -22.96 36.49 -28.28
N ALA A 280 -23.89 37.03 -29.08
CA ALA A 280 -25.25 37.37 -28.70
C ALA A 280 -26.31 36.30 -29.05
N SER A 281 -25.93 35.21 -29.73
CA SER A 281 -26.82 34.06 -29.83
C SER A 281 -26.74 33.25 -28.53
N THR A 282 -27.79 33.34 -27.72
CA THR A 282 -28.04 32.61 -26.47
C THR A 282 -27.91 31.08 -26.56
N ALA A 283 -27.67 30.51 -27.74
CA ALA A 283 -27.40 29.08 -27.94
C ALA A 283 -25.90 28.73 -27.96
N MET A 284 -24.98 29.70 -27.99
CA MET A 284 -23.51 29.48 -27.91
C MET A 284 -22.88 29.92 -26.58
N THR A 285 -23.69 30.38 -25.62
CA THR A 285 -23.21 30.82 -24.30
C THR A 285 -22.82 29.68 -23.35
N GLY A 286 -22.86 28.42 -23.80
CA GLY A 286 -22.52 27.24 -22.99
C GLY A 286 -21.52 26.28 -23.65
N LEU A 287 -20.99 26.61 -24.83
CA LEU A 287 -19.92 25.86 -25.48
C LEU A 287 -18.72 26.80 -25.53
N ASP A 288 -17.68 26.46 -24.79
CA ASP A 288 -16.44 27.24 -24.70
C ASP A 288 -15.92 27.61 -26.09
N PHE A 289 -15.30 28.80 -26.19
CA PHE A 289 -14.53 29.27 -27.36
C PHE A 289 -13.26 28.43 -27.55
N ASP A 290 -13.41 27.10 -27.59
CA ASP A 290 -12.31 26.17 -27.77
C ASP A 290 -11.92 26.11 -29.24
N SER A 291 -10.61 26.20 -29.49
CA SER A 291 -10.04 26.06 -30.82
C SER A 291 -10.31 24.67 -31.38
N PHE A 292 -10.80 24.58 -32.62
CA PHE A 292 -10.92 23.31 -33.34
C PHE A 292 -9.58 22.58 -33.51
N ALA A 293 -8.46 23.32 -33.49
CA ALA A 293 -7.12 22.71 -33.49
C ALA A 293 -6.81 22.01 -32.16
N GLU A 294 -7.29 22.57 -31.05
CA GLU A 294 -7.16 21.96 -29.72
C GLU A 294 -8.09 20.76 -29.56
N ASP A 295 -9.32 20.83 -30.09
CA ASP A 295 -10.21 19.68 -30.18
C ASP A 295 -9.55 18.51 -30.91
N LEU A 296 -8.98 18.78 -32.09
CA LEU A 296 -8.32 17.74 -32.89
C LEU A 296 -7.13 17.15 -32.13
N ARG A 297 -6.33 17.99 -31.46
CA ARG A 297 -5.19 17.54 -30.65
C ARG A 297 -5.64 16.66 -29.49
N LEU A 298 -6.62 17.12 -28.71
CA LEU A 298 -7.14 16.37 -27.56
C LEU A 298 -7.86 15.08 -27.99
N THR A 299 -8.51 15.09 -29.16
CA THR A 299 -9.10 13.88 -29.76
C THR A 299 -8.01 12.88 -30.15
N ARG A 300 -6.96 13.33 -30.87
CA ARG A 300 -5.84 12.47 -31.26
C ARG A 300 -5.10 11.91 -30.05
N ARG A 301 -4.80 12.76 -29.06
CA ARG A 301 -4.15 12.33 -27.82
C ARG A 301 -4.98 11.28 -27.08
N ALA A 302 -6.29 11.50 -26.94
CA ALA A 302 -7.17 10.50 -26.32
C ALA A 302 -7.14 9.16 -27.08
N TYR A 303 -7.10 9.19 -28.41
CA TYR A 303 -6.95 7.99 -29.23
C TYR A 303 -5.59 7.30 -29.03
N GLU A 304 -4.49 8.05 -29.07
CA GLU A 304 -3.12 7.52 -28.92
C GLU A 304 -2.88 6.96 -27.51
N ASP A 305 -3.28 7.69 -26.47
CA ASP A 305 -3.23 7.25 -25.07
C ASP A 305 -4.03 5.95 -24.90
N ALA A 306 -5.21 5.84 -25.53
CA ALA A 306 -5.99 4.61 -25.49
C ALA A 306 -5.26 3.41 -26.11
N LEU A 307 -4.46 3.60 -27.17
CA LEU A 307 -3.65 2.53 -27.77
C LEU A 307 -2.51 2.08 -26.83
N LEU A 308 -1.89 3.01 -26.10
CA LEU A 308 -0.88 2.69 -25.10
C LEU A 308 -1.47 1.85 -23.96
N TYR A 309 -2.68 2.19 -23.50
CA TYR A 309 -3.41 1.38 -22.53
C TYR A 309 -3.82 0.01 -23.09
N GLU A 310 -4.22 -0.09 -24.37
CA GLU A 310 -4.48 -1.37 -25.04
C GLU A 310 -3.22 -2.27 -25.06
N GLN A 311 -2.05 -1.70 -25.35
CA GLN A 311 -0.78 -2.43 -25.35
C GLN A 311 -0.37 -2.87 -23.93
N SER A 312 -0.50 -1.97 -22.96
CA SER A 312 -0.24 -2.26 -21.55
C SER A 312 -1.13 -3.38 -21.04
N ALA A 313 -2.41 -3.39 -21.42
CA ALA A 313 -3.33 -4.46 -21.09
C ALA A 313 -2.88 -5.82 -21.64
N LYS A 314 -2.39 -5.89 -22.88
CA LYS A 314 -1.86 -7.13 -23.46
C LYS A 314 -0.61 -7.62 -22.73
N SER A 315 0.26 -6.70 -22.33
CA SER A 315 1.46 -7.00 -21.54
C SER A 315 1.08 -7.58 -20.17
N PHE A 316 0.20 -6.90 -19.43
CA PHE A 316 -0.30 -7.38 -18.14
C PHE A 316 -1.03 -8.72 -18.24
N TRP A 317 -1.77 -8.95 -19.34
CA TRP A 317 -2.42 -10.24 -19.58
C TRP A 317 -1.43 -11.38 -19.79
N ALA A 318 -0.26 -11.11 -20.38
CA ALA A 318 0.80 -12.11 -20.51
C ALA A 318 1.34 -12.55 -19.13
N GLY A 319 1.31 -11.64 -18.13
CA GLY A 319 1.67 -11.89 -16.73
C GLY A 319 0.50 -12.28 -15.83
N LYS A 320 -0.64 -12.75 -16.37
CA LYS A 320 -1.90 -12.91 -15.62
C LYS A 320 -1.80 -13.70 -14.31
N GLY A 321 -0.88 -14.66 -14.19
CA GLY A 321 -0.68 -15.49 -12.99
C GLY A 321 0.02 -14.81 -11.80
N SER A 322 0.48 -13.56 -11.96
CA SER A 322 1.30 -12.84 -10.96
C SER A 322 0.72 -11.47 -10.54
N GLY A 323 -0.60 -11.31 -10.52
CA GLY A 323 -1.26 -10.07 -10.05
C GLY A 323 -1.86 -9.22 -11.15
N TYR A 324 -1.66 -9.61 -12.41
CA TYR A 324 -1.82 -8.69 -13.54
C TYR A 324 -3.10 -8.90 -14.36
N ALA A 325 -3.93 -9.92 -14.07
CA ALA A 325 -5.15 -10.17 -14.83
C ALA A 325 -6.19 -9.05 -14.65
N SER A 326 -6.49 -8.64 -13.41
CA SER A 326 -7.39 -7.51 -13.14
C SER A 326 -6.81 -6.17 -13.63
N LYS A 327 -5.50 -5.97 -13.50
CA LYS A 327 -4.80 -4.79 -14.03
C LYS A 327 -4.93 -4.69 -15.54
N ALA A 328 -4.83 -5.82 -16.26
CA ALA A 328 -5.06 -5.87 -17.70
C ALA A 328 -6.48 -5.44 -18.08
N ILE A 329 -7.50 -5.91 -17.34
CA ILE A 329 -8.90 -5.52 -17.58
C ILE A 329 -9.14 -4.03 -17.29
N ASN A 330 -8.60 -3.51 -16.19
CA ASN A 330 -8.70 -2.08 -15.87
C ASN A 330 -8.05 -1.20 -16.95
N LYS A 331 -6.90 -1.61 -17.49
CA LYS A 331 -6.25 -0.91 -18.60
C LYS A 331 -7.10 -0.95 -19.89
N LEU A 332 -7.83 -2.04 -20.15
CA LEU A 332 -8.81 -2.06 -21.24
C LEU A 332 -10.00 -1.12 -21.00
N LEU A 333 -10.47 -1.00 -19.75
CA LEU A 333 -11.54 -0.07 -19.38
C LEU A 333 -11.10 1.40 -19.53
N GLU A 334 -9.89 1.74 -19.08
CA GLU A 334 -9.27 3.06 -19.29
C GLU A 334 -9.12 3.37 -20.79
N SER A 335 -8.63 2.41 -21.57
CA SER A 335 -8.56 2.50 -23.04
C SER A 335 -9.94 2.78 -23.64
N LEU A 336 -10.98 2.04 -23.21
CA LEU A 336 -12.34 2.20 -23.71
C LEU A 336 -12.90 3.60 -23.39
N GLN A 337 -12.70 4.10 -22.17
CA GLN A 337 -13.13 5.45 -21.78
C GLN A 337 -12.48 6.53 -22.64
N LEU A 338 -11.19 6.40 -22.93
CA LEU A 338 -10.47 7.34 -23.78
C LEU A 338 -10.91 7.26 -25.25
N LEU A 339 -11.20 6.06 -25.77
CA LEU A 339 -11.77 5.89 -27.11
C LEU A 339 -13.16 6.52 -27.21
N ASP A 340 -14.04 6.30 -26.22
CA ASP A 340 -15.37 6.91 -26.19
C ASP A 340 -15.27 8.44 -26.09
N LYS A 341 -14.32 8.96 -25.28
CA LYS A 341 -14.02 10.40 -25.19
C LYS A 341 -13.52 10.95 -26.53
N SER A 342 -12.67 10.22 -27.25
CA SER A 342 -12.23 10.59 -28.60
C SER A 342 -13.40 10.66 -29.58
N ILE A 343 -14.29 9.66 -29.58
CA ILE A 343 -15.48 9.65 -30.45
C ILE A 343 -16.38 10.85 -30.16
N GLN A 344 -16.72 11.07 -28.88
CA GLN A 344 -17.58 12.17 -28.47
C GLN A 344 -17.00 13.53 -28.84
N ARG A 345 -15.68 13.73 -28.66
CA ARG A 345 -15.01 14.99 -29.05
C ARG A 345 -15.02 15.19 -30.55
N ALA A 346 -14.74 14.15 -31.33
CA ALA A 346 -14.79 14.24 -32.79
C ALA A 346 -16.19 14.62 -33.29
N ASP A 347 -17.24 13.96 -32.78
CA ASP A 347 -18.62 14.24 -33.15
C ASP A 347 -19.07 15.65 -32.73
N ALA A 348 -18.76 16.05 -31.49
CA ALA A 348 -19.08 17.40 -30.99
C ALA A 348 -18.36 18.49 -31.80
N SER A 349 -17.09 18.28 -32.15
CA SER A 349 -16.32 19.20 -32.96
C SER A 349 -16.90 19.35 -34.38
N LEU A 350 -17.30 18.23 -35.00
CA LEU A 350 -17.99 18.25 -36.29
C LEU A 350 -19.34 18.98 -36.22
N GLU A 351 -20.15 18.73 -35.19
CA GLU A 351 -21.45 19.39 -35.01
C GLU A 351 -21.29 20.90 -34.80
N ARG A 352 -20.31 21.32 -33.97
CA ARG A 352 -19.94 22.72 -33.81
C ARG A 352 -19.50 23.35 -35.13
N GLY A 353 -18.69 22.63 -35.92
CA GLY A 353 -18.26 23.09 -37.25
C GLY A 353 -19.45 23.33 -38.20
N VAL A 354 -20.41 22.41 -38.25
CA VAL A 354 -21.64 22.55 -39.06
C VAL A 354 -22.48 23.75 -38.62
N GLU A 355 -22.67 23.92 -37.31
CA GLU A 355 -23.45 25.04 -36.78
C GLU A 355 -22.76 26.39 -36.99
N LEU A 356 -21.43 26.44 -36.82
CA LEU A 356 -20.65 27.64 -37.08
C LEU A 356 -20.69 28.04 -38.57
N GLU A 357 -20.53 27.07 -39.49
CA GLU A 357 -20.70 27.30 -40.94
C GLU A 357 -22.05 27.92 -41.25
N ARG A 358 -23.13 27.34 -40.69
CA ARG A 358 -24.49 27.78 -40.92
C ARG A 358 -24.68 29.22 -40.46
N ARG A 359 -24.22 29.56 -39.25
CA ARG A 359 -24.40 30.89 -38.67
C ARG A 359 -23.58 31.96 -39.36
N ILE A 360 -22.32 31.67 -39.69
CA ILE A 360 -21.47 32.62 -40.43
C ILE A 360 -22.09 32.90 -41.80
N ARG A 361 -22.62 31.87 -42.47
CA ARG A 361 -23.35 32.04 -43.73
C ARG A 361 -24.62 32.89 -43.57
N GLU A 362 -25.41 32.68 -42.51
CA GLU A 362 -26.59 33.50 -42.22
C GLU A 362 -26.21 34.96 -41.94
N ARG A 363 -25.20 35.18 -41.10
CA ARG A 363 -24.67 36.50 -40.78
C ARG A 363 -24.15 37.23 -42.01
N LEU A 364 -23.45 36.52 -42.89
CA LEU A 364 -23.01 37.05 -44.17
C LEU A 364 -24.20 37.56 -45.00
N ASN A 365 -25.27 36.78 -45.10
CA ASN A 365 -26.45 37.17 -45.85
C ASN A 365 -27.17 38.39 -45.24
N GLU A 366 -27.24 38.47 -43.91
CA GLU A 366 -27.79 39.64 -43.20
C GLU A 366 -26.98 40.90 -43.48
N GLU A 367 -25.65 40.86 -43.31
CA GLU A 367 -24.79 42.01 -43.56
C GLU A 367 -24.79 42.40 -45.05
N LYS A 368 -24.84 41.43 -45.97
CA LYS A 368 -25.03 41.72 -47.40
C LYS A 368 -26.32 42.51 -47.66
N ALA A 369 -27.42 42.16 -47.00
CA ALA A 369 -28.69 42.88 -47.12
C ALA A 369 -28.62 44.30 -46.53
N VAL A 370 -27.94 44.48 -45.40
CA VAL A 370 -27.70 45.80 -44.78
C VAL A 370 -26.87 46.68 -45.72
N VAL A 371 -25.79 46.15 -46.29
CA VAL A 371 -24.94 46.88 -47.23
C VAL A 371 -25.70 47.24 -48.51
N ARG A 372 -26.55 46.34 -49.04
CA ARG A 372 -27.45 46.68 -50.18
C ARG A 372 -28.38 47.85 -49.85
N ALA A 373 -29.00 47.86 -48.67
CA ALA A 373 -29.86 48.96 -48.24
C ALA A 373 -29.11 50.28 -48.00
N LEU A 374 -27.87 50.23 -47.51
CA LEU A 374 -27.01 51.41 -47.38
C LEU A 374 -26.58 51.95 -48.75
N ALA A 375 -26.25 51.05 -49.69
CA ALA A 375 -25.89 51.41 -51.05
C ALA A 375 -27.04 52.10 -51.79
N GLU A 376 -28.30 51.72 -51.56
CA GLU A 376 -29.49 52.38 -52.14
C GLU A 376 -29.62 53.86 -51.71
N ASN A 377 -29.06 54.24 -50.56
CA ASN A 377 -29.13 55.59 -50.00
C ASN A 377 -27.84 56.41 -50.19
N ALA A 378 -26.79 55.82 -50.77
CA ALA A 378 -25.51 56.47 -51.03
C ALA A 378 -25.51 57.22 -52.38
N GLU A 379 -24.51 58.07 -52.61
CA GLU A 379 -24.32 58.72 -53.92
C GLU A 379 -24.19 57.69 -55.05
N ALA A 380 -24.69 58.03 -56.26
CA ALA A 380 -24.83 57.09 -57.38
C ALA A 380 -23.56 56.30 -57.72
N TYR A 381 -22.38 56.90 -57.54
CA TYR A 381 -21.09 56.24 -57.74
C TYR A 381 -20.75 55.23 -56.63
N ALA A 382 -20.89 55.62 -55.36
CA ALA A 382 -20.64 54.75 -54.20
C ALA A 382 -21.65 53.58 -54.18
N SER A 383 -22.90 53.87 -54.54
CA SER A 383 -23.97 52.89 -54.73
C SER A 383 -23.63 51.84 -55.81
N ALA A 384 -23.30 52.28 -57.03
CA ALA A 384 -22.97 51.38 -58.13
C ALA A 384 -21.73 50.50 -57.83
N THR A 385 -20.75 51.09 -57.14
CA THR A 385 -19.51 50.41 -56.71
C THR A 385 -19.80 49.36 -55.64
N ALA A 386 -20.56 49.70 -54.61
CA ALA A 386 -20.91 48.77 -53.53
C ALA A 386 -21.76 47.60 -54.04
N VAL A 387 -22.71 47.85 -54.95
CA VAL A 387 -23.55 46.80 -55.56
C VAL A 387 -22.69 45.86 -56.42
N ALA A 388 -21.79 46.39 -57.26
CA ALA A 388 -20.89 45.55 -58.06
C ALA A 388 -19.95 44.69 -57.18
N ARG A 389 -19.43 45.25 -56.07
CA ARG A 389 -18.63 44.50 -55.09
C ARG A 389 -19.43 43.39 -54.41
N LEU A 390 -20.68 43.66 -54.06
CA LEU A 390 -21.60 42.67 -53.47
C LEU A 390 -21.95 41.52 -54.43
N ASP A 391 -22.16 41.83 -55.71
CA ASP A 391 -22.54 40.82 -56.70
C ASP A 391 -21.33 39.93 -57.09
N ALA A 392 -20.10 40.47 -57.11
CA ALA A 392 -18.89 39.68 -57.34
C ALA A 392 -18.64 38.62 -56.24
N LEU A 393 -19.17 38.84 -55.03
CA LEU A 393 -19.08 37.91 -53.89
C LEU A 393 -20.04 36.71 -54.00
N GLU A 394 -20.98 36.69 -54.95
CA GLU A 394 -21.95 35.59 -55.12
C GLU A 394 -21.44 34.44 -56.03
N GLU A 395 -20.31 34.61 -56.73
CA GLU A 395 -19.89 33.70 -57.82
C GLU A 395 -18.94 32.54 -57.39
N GLN A 396 -18.33 32.58 -56.20
CA GLN A 396 -17.28 31.62 -55.78
C GLN A 396 -17.72 30.45 -54.88
N GLN A 397 -18.99 30.34 -54.50
CA GLN A 397 -19.45 29.39 -53.47
C GLN A 397 -19.47 27.90 -53.90
N LYS A 398 -19.31 27.58 -55.19
CA LYS A 398 -19.65 26.25 -55.74
C LYS A 398 -18.56 25.16 -55.65
N THR A 399 -17.36 25.45 -55.14
CA THR A 399 -16.18 24.54 -55.28
C THR A 399 -15.54 24.05 -53.97
N LEU A 400 -16.01 24.44 -52.78
CA LEU A 400 -15.35 24.09 -51.51
C LEU A 400 -15.84 22.75 -50.95
N ALA A 401 -14.91 21.85 -50.62
CA ALA A 401 -15.22 20.48 -50.23
C ALA A 401 -15.46 20.33 -48.72
N SER A 402 -14.51 20.79 -47.88
CA SER A 402 -14.51 20.63 -46.42
C SER A 402 -15.27 21.74 -45.68
N LEU A 403 -15.72 21.46 -44.45
CA LEU A 403 -16.36 22.45 -43.57
C LEU A 403 -15.44 23.62 -43.21
N GLY A 404 -14.18 23.35 -42.86
CA GLY A 404 -13.20 24.39 -42.52
C GLY A 404 -12.97 25.37 -43.66
N GLN A 405 -12.83 24.87 -44.89
CA GLN A 405 -12.72 25.69 -46.10
C GLN A 405 -13.95 26.60 -46.29
N LYS A 406 -15.16 26.08 -46.07
CA LYS A 406 -16.40 26.86 -46.19
C LYS A 406 -16.48 27.97 -45.15
N ILE A 407 -16.15 27.67 -43.89
CA ILE A 407 -16.15 28.65 -42.79
C ILE A 407 -15.19 29.80 -43.09
N ASN A 408 -13.93 29.47 -43.41
CA ASN A 408 -12.91 30.46 -43.74
C ASN A 408 -13.29 31.30 -44.96
N TYR A 409 -13.89 30.68 -45.98
CA TYR A 409 -14.43 31.40 -47.13
C TYR A 409 -15.50 32.42 -46.71
N TYR A 410 -16.50 32.04 -45.91
CA TYR A 410 -17.53 33.00 -45.49
C TYR A 410 -17.00 34.11 -44.57
N LEU A 411 -15.95 33.84 -43.79
CA LEU A 411 -15.31 34.87 -42.97
C LEU A 411 -14.64 35.94 -43.81
N ARG A 412 -13.87 35.53 -44.83
CA ARG A 412 -13.28 36.47 -45.79
C ARG A 412 -14.37 37.32 -46.45
N GLN A 413 -15.50 36.69 -46.79
CA GLN A 413 -16.65 37.38 -47.37
C GLN A 413 -17.31 38.36 -46.38
N LEU A 414 -17.41 38.02 -45.10
CA LEU A 414 -17.93 38.92 -44.06
C LEU A 414 -17.03 40.13 -43.84
N ASN A 415 -15.72 39.93 -43.82
CA ASN A 415 -14.74 41.01 -43.76
C ASN A 415 -14.88 41.94 -44.97
N GLU A 416 -15.09 41.38 -46.16
CA GLU A 416 -15.29 42.20 -47.35
C GLU A 416 -16.61 42.98 -47.31
N VAL A 417 -17.69 42.37 -46.84
CA VAL A 417 -18.96 43.07 -46.63
C VAL A 417 -18.80 44.20 -45.60
N ALA A 418 -18.05 43.99 -44.52
CA ALA A 418 -17.73 45.05 -43.56
C ALA A 418 -16.90 46.18 -44.18
N ARG A 419 -15.96 45.87 -45.09
CA ARG A 419 -15.19 46.86 -45.86
C ARG A 419 -16.10 47.66 -46.79
N ILE A 420 -17.02 47.01 -47.50
CA ILE A 420 -18.00 47.73 -48.35
C ILE A 420 -18.89 48.64 -47.49
N LYS A 421 -19.30 48.17 -46.31
CA LYS A 421 -20.07 48.96 -45.34
C LYS A 421 -19.30 50.19 -44.84
N ALA A 422 -18.02 50.01 -44.52
CA ALA A 422 -17.11 51.10 -44.13
C ALA A 422 -16.87 52.10 -45.28
N PHE A 423 -16.69 51.61 -46.50
CA PHE A 423 -16.57 52.44 -47.70
C PHE A 423 -17.84 53.31 -47.92
N LEU A 424 -19.02 52.74 -47.70
CA LEU A 424 -20.29 53.47 -47.74
C LEU A 424 -20.45 54.50 -46.60
N SER A 425 -19.60 54.45 -45.57
CA SER A 425 -19.64 55.33 -44.39
C SER A 425 -18.40 56.23 -44.21
N SER A 426 -17.37 56.11 -45.06
CA SER A 426 -16.19 57.00 -45.06
C SER A 426 -16.36 58.13 -46.07
N ASP A 427 -16.01 59.35 -45.67
CA ASP A 427 -16.13 60.55 -46.52
C ASP A 427 -14.89 60.78 -47.42
N SER A 428 -13.88 59.90 -47.45
CA SER A 428 -12.58 60.17 -48.11
C SER A 428 -11.77 58.94 -48.61
N LEU A 429 -11.55 58.86 -49.94
CA LEU A 429 -10.67 57.89 -50.62
C LEU A 429 -9.20 57.91 -50.14
N GLU A 430 -8.74 59.04 -49.60
CA GLU A 430 -7.34 59.21 -49.17
C GLU A 430 -7.05 58.52 -47.82
N GLU A 431 -8.05 58.34 -46.95
CA GLU A 431 -7.87 57.58 -45.71
C GLU A 431 -7.72 56.08 -45.97
N GLU A 432 -8.47 55.51 -46.93
CA GLU A 432 -8.34 54.11 -47.32
C GLU A 432 -6.97 53.82 -47.96
N LYS A 433 -6.45 54.74 -48.78
CA LYS A 433 -5.08 54.64 -49.33
C LYS A 433 -4.02 54.62 -48.24
N ALA A 434 -4.18 55.46 -47.22
CA ALA A 434 -3.25 55.51 -46.09
C ALA A 434 -3.27 54.21 -45.27
N GLY A 435 -4.46 53.66 -44.99
CA GLY A 435 -4.61 52.38 -44.26
C GLY A 435 -4.03 51.18 -45.02
N LEU A 436 -4.28 51.09 -46.33
CA LEU A 436 -3.72 50.01 -47.15
C LEU A 436 -2.19 50.13 -47.29
N LYS A 437 -1.66 51.35 -47.31
CA LYS A 437 -0.21 51.58 -47.30
C LYS A 437 0.45 51.07 -46.03
N ALA A 438 -0.18 51.25 -44.86
CA ALA A 438 0.33 50.74 -43.59
C ALA A 438 0.36 49.20 -43.58
N ARG A 439 -0.72 48.54 -44.01
CA ARG A 439 -0.79 47.07 -44.12
C ARG A 439 0.21 46.48 -45.11
N LEU A 440 0.46 47.17 -46.22
CA LEU A 440 1.49 46.76 -47.17
C LEU A 440 2.90 46.80 -46.54
N LEU A 441 3.17 47.76 -45.65
CA LEU A 441 4.44 47.83 -44.92
C LEU A 441 4.55 46.67 -43.92
N GLU A 442 3.51 46.39 -43.14
CA GLU A 442 3.45 45.24 -42.23
C GLU A 442 3.64 43.90 -42.96
N ALA A 443 2.94 43.70 -44.08
CA ALA A 443 3.09 42.49 -44.89
C ALA A 443 4.51 42.32 -45.47
N ARG A 444 5.20 43.42 -45.77
CA ARG A 444 6.61 43.38 -46.19
C ARG A 444 7.54 42.98 -45.06
N GLU A 445 7.27 43.41 -43.84
CA GLU A 445 8.03 42.97 -42.67
C GLU A 445 7.87 41.46 -42.46
N ILE A 446 6.64 40.94 -42.58
CA ILE A 446 6.36 39.51 -42.50
C ILE A 446 7.11 38.73 -43.59
N VAL A 447 7.10 39.20 -44.84
CA VAL A 447 7.86 38.59 -45.95
C VAL A 447 9.38 38.61 -45.66
N ALA A 448 9.91 39.68 -45.09
CA ALA A 448 11.33 39.77 -44.73
C ALA A 448 11.71 38.79 -43.61
N LEU A 449 10.85 38.62 -42.59
CA LEU A 449 11.03 37.62 -41.53
C LEU A 449 11.00 36.19 -42.10
N ALA A 450 10.09 35.93 -43.04
CA ALA A 450 10.00 34.63 -43.72
C ALA A 450 11.23 34.32 -44.59
N GLU A 451 11.78 35.32 -45.29
CA GLU A 451 13.05 35.17 -46.03
C GLU A 451 14.22 34.84 -45.09
N LYS A 452 14.26 35.43 -43.88
CA LYS A 452 15.26 35.11 -42.85
C LYS A 452 15.20 33.62 -42.43
N ASP A 453 14.00 33.07 -42.32
CA ASP A 453 13.76 31.65 -42.03
C ASP A 453 13.94 30.71 -43.24
N GLY A 454 14.21 31.26 -44.42
CA GLY A 454 14.40 30.51 -45.67
C GLY A 454 13.11 29.93 -46.23
N LEU A 455 11.99 30.65 -46.09
CA LEU A 455 10.71 30.35 -46.74
C LEU A 455 10.65 30.97 -48.15
N GLY A 456 9.90 30.35 -49.06
CA GLY A 456 9.77 30.72 -50.47
C GLY A 456 8.88 31.94 -50.73
N ALA A 457 9.31 33.12 -50.29
CA ALA A 457 8.48 34.34 -50.32
C ALA A 457 8.38 35.09 -51.68
N GLU A 458 8.90 34.52 -52.78
CA GLU A 458 9.03 35.21 -54.07
C GLU A 458 7.69 35.65 -54.67
N TRP A 459 6.65 34.82 -54.56
CA TRP A 459 5.31 35.18 -55.02
C TRP A 459 4.71 36.33 -54.19
N ALA A 460 4.78 36.23 -52.86
CA ALA A 460 4.30 37.26 -51.94
C ALA A 460 5.02 38.61 -52.17
N LYS A 461 6.34 38.58 -52.39
CA LYS A 461 7.14 39.77 -52.71
C LYS A 461 6.74 40.41 -54.03
N GLN A 462 6.46 39.61 -55.06
CA GLN A 462 5.97 40.11 -56.34
C GLN A 462 4.55 40.69 -56.22
N ALA A 463 3.66 40.07 -55.44
CA ALA A 463 2.32 40.57 -55.18
C ALA A 463 2.37 41.93 -54.45
N LEU A 464 3.12 42.02 -53.34
CA LEU A 464 3.27 43.27 -52.59
C LEU A 464 3.92 44.40 -53.42
N ASN A 465 4.88 44.08 -54.29
CA ASN A 465 5.48 45.08 -55.19
C ASN A 465 4.48 45.61 -56.21
N ARG A 466 3.59 44.76 -56.74
CA ARG A 466 2.51 45.22 -57.65
C ARG A 466 1.55 46.14 -56.92
N VAL A 467 1.25 45.84 -55.66
CA VAL A 467 0.38 46.66 -54.83
C VAL A 467 0.98 48.04 -54.58
N GLU A 468 2.25 48.12 -54.20
CA GLU A 468 2.93 49.41 -53.95
C GLU A 468 2.91 50.33 -55.18
N VAL A 469 3.16 49.77 -56.37
CA VAL A 469 3.19 50.54 -57.62
C VAL A 469 1.80 51.03 -58.01
N ALA A 470 0.76 50.22 -57.76
CA ALA A 470 -0.61 50.53 -58.15
C ALA A 470 -1.32 51.48 -57.17
N LEU A 471 -0.95 51.47 -55.88
CA LEU A 471 -1.63 52.18 -54.78
C LEU A 471 -1.82 53.70 -55.00
N PRO A 472 -0.83 54.48 -55.48
CA PRO A 472 -0.98 55.95 -55.61
C PRO A 472 -2.05 56.35 -56.64
N SER A 473 -2.12 55.60 -57.74
CA SER A 473 -3.06 55.82 -58.85
C SER A 473 -4.35 55.01 -58.74
N ALA A 474 -4.50 54.19 -57.70
CA ALA A 474 -5.67 53.35 -57.51
C ALA A 474 -6.92 54.22 -57.25
N GLY A 475 -7.95 54.01 -58.05
CA GLY A 475 -9.32 54.40 -57.71
C GLY A 475 -9.94 53.43 -56.71
N ALA A 476 -11.15 53.73 -56.23
CA ALA A 476 -11.83 52.94 -55.19
C ALA A 476 -11.85 51.42 -55.51
N ASP A 477 -12.19 51.04 -56.74
CA ASP A 477 -12.30 49.63 -57.16
C ASP A 477 -10.97 48.87 -57.15
N ALA A 478 -9.87 49.57 -57.44
CA ALA A 478 -8.54 48.96 -57.47
C ALA A 478 -8.02 48.71 -56.05
N LEU A 479 -8.35 49.56 -55.07
CA LEU A 479 -7.89 49.42 -53.67
C LEU A 479 -8.30 48.07 -53.05
N PHE A 480 -9.42 47.50 -53.47
CA PHE A 480 -9.88 46.20 -52.99
C PHE A 480 -8.97 45.05 -53.45
N VAL A 481 -8.71 44.97 -54.75
CA VAL A 481 -7.82 43.94 -55.34
C VAL A 481 -6.43 44.04 -54.72
N LEU A 482 -5.99 45.27 -54.48
CA LEU A 482 -4.72 45.56 -53.84
C LEU A 482 -4.68 45.14 -52.36
N ALA A 483 -5.78 45.29 -51.61
CA ALA A 483 -5.87 44.83 -50.23
C ALA A 483 -5.90 43.30 -50.12
N ASP A 484 -6.66 42.63 -51.00
CA ASP A 484 -6.71 41.17 -51.11
C ASP A 484 -5.35 40.57 -51.51
N ASP A 485 -4.62 41.21 -52.44
CA ASP A 485 -3.26 40.81 -52.80
C ASP A 485 -2.29 40.92 -51.61
N VAL A 486 -2.44 41.92 -50.73
CA VAL A 486 -1.63 42.04 -49.49
C VAL A 486 -1.96 40.94 -48.49
N GLU A 487 -3.24 40.66 -48.28
CA GLU A 487 -3.71 39.66 -47.32
C GLU A 487 -3.33 38.24 -47.76
N LYS A 488 -3.53 37.91 -49.04
CA LYS A 488 -3.09 36.62 -49.61
C LYS A 488 -1.57 36.45 -49.57
N ALA A 489 -0.81 37.54 -49.73
CA ALA A 489 0.64 37.49 -49.58
C ALA A 489 1.05 37.08 -48.16
N VAL A 490 0.37 37.59 -47.12
CA VAL A 490 0.63 37.23 -45.71
C VAL A 490 0.17 35.81 -45.40
N GLU A 491 -1.05 35.44 -45.78
CA GLU A 491 -1.58 34.08 -45.55
C GLU A 491 -0.69 33.00 -46.18
N SER A 492 -0.19 33.25 -47.40
CA SER A 492 0.71 32.32 -48.09
C SER A 492 2.02 32.07 -47.31
N ILE A 493 2.54 33.08 -46.61
CA ILE A 493 3.77 32.96 -45.83
C ILE A 493 3.55 32.11 -44.58
N TYR A 494 2.48 32.36 -43.84
CA TYR A 494 2.15 31.58 -42.65
C TYR A 494 1.80 30.14 -42.98
N ALA A 495 1.09 29.90 -44.08
CA ALA A 495 0.80 28.55 -44.57
C ALA A 495 2.10 27.78 -44.90
N GLU A 496 3.04 28.41 -45.61
CA GLU A 496 4.32 27.78 -45.95
C GLU A 496 5.18 27.52 -44.71
N ALA A 497 5.16 28.43 -43.73
CA ALA A 497 5.85 28.26 -42.45
C ALA A 497 5.27 27.07 -41.65
N LEU A 498 3.94 26.97 -41.57
CA LEU A 498 3.26 25.87 -40.89
C LEU A 498 3.54 24.53 -41.57
N GLU A 499 3.45 24.48 -42.90
CA GLU A 499 3.73 23.28 -43.70
C GLU A 499 5.17 22.79 -43.51
N LYS A 500 6.14 23.72 -43.51
CA LYS A 500 7.57 23.39 -43.43
C LYS A 500 8.07 23.08 -42.02
N TYR A 501 7.57 23.79 -41.00
CA TYR A 501 8.11 23.74 -39.65
C TYR A 501 7.13 23.22 -38.59
N GLY A 502 5.81 23.32 -38.80
CA GLY A 502 4.81 23.07 -37.77
C GLY A 502 4.91 21.68 -37.14
N ALA A 503 4.76 20.63 -37.95
CA ALA A 503 4.82 19.25 -37.45
C ALA A 503 6.22 18.85 -36.94
N LEU A 504 7.27 19.32 -37.61
CA LEU A 504 8.65 19.00 -37.28
C LEU A 504 9.04 19.56 -35.90
N LEU A 505 8.82 20.86 -35.69
CA LEU A 505 9.19 21.53 -34.44
C LEU A 505 8.28 21.12 -33.28
N GLY A 506 6.99 20.93 -33.53
CA GLY A 506 6.06 20.40 -32.52
C GLY A 506 6.46 18.99 -32.06
N GLY A 507 6.90 18.14 -32.99
CA GLY A 507 7.42 16.80 -32.68
C GLY A 507 8.67 16.84 -31.79
N TYR A 508 9.68 17.64 -32.14
CA TYR A 508 10.88 17.77 -31.30
C TYR A 508 10.55 18.37 -29.92
N TYR A 509 9.78 19.45 -29.89
CA TYR A 509 9.48 20.13 -28.63
C TYR A 509 8.68 19.25 -27.66
N SER A 510 7.67 18.53 -28.15
CA SER A 510 6.86 17.62 -27.31
C SER A 510 7.71 16.50 -26.70
N HIS A 511 8.53 15.82 -27.51
CA HIS A 511 9.44 14.78 -27.04
C HIS A 511 10.45 15.31 -26.01
N LEU A 512 11.11 16.43 -26.31
CA LEU A 512 12.12 17.02 -25.44
C LEU A 512 11.55 17.61 -24.15
N ASN A 513 10.33 18.15 -24.19
CA ASN A 513 9.66 18.68 -23.00
C ASN A 513 9.25 17.56 -22.03
N ALA A 514 8.90 16.37 -22.52
CA ALA A 514 8.67 15.20 -21.65
C ALA A 514 9.95 14.78 -20.90
N LEU A 515 11.13 15.02 -21.50
CA LEU A 515 12.43 14.72 -20.90
C LEU A 515 13.00 15.85 -20.05
N ARG A 516 12.30 16.99 -19.93
CA ARG A 516 12.83 18.24 -19.37
C ARG A 516 13.53 18.08 -18.01
N ASN A 517 13.00 17.24 -17.12
CA ASN A 517 13.56 17.05 -15.78
C ASN A 517 14.77 16.10 -15.76
N ALA A 518 14.89 15.22 -16.75
CA ALA A 518 16.04 14.33 -16.91
C ALA A 518 17.21 15.03 -17.64
N LEU A 519 16.94 16.12 -18.38
CA LEU A 519 17.96 16.86 -19.12
C LEU A 519 18.90 17.66 -18.20
N PRO A 520 20.20 17.75 -18.54
CA PRO A 520 21.12 18.67 -17.89
C PRO A 520 20.71 20.14 -18.07
N ASP A 521 21.20 21.03 -17.21
CA ASP A 521 20.76 22.42 -17.10
C ASP A 521 20.82 23.21 -18.43
N GLU A 522 21.86 23.02 -19.23
CA GLU A 522 22.05 23.72 -20.52
C GLU A 522 20.97 23.34 -21.53
N GLN A 523 20.76 22.04 -21.76
CA GLN A 523 19.74 21.51 -22.68
C GLN A 523 18.32 21.79 -22.15
N ARG A 524 18.13 21.71 -20.83
CA ARG A 524 16.85 22.05 -20.20
C ARG A 524 16.50 23.52 -20.43
N ALA A 525 17.46 24.44 -20.32
CA ALA A 525 17.24 25.85 -20.58
C ALA A 525 16.86 26.13 -22.05
N GLU A 526 17.47 25.41 -23.00
CA GLU A 526 17.11 25.51 -24.42
C GLU A 526 15.66 25.07 -24.68
N VAL A 527 15.22 23.94 -24.12
CA VAL A 527 13.83 23.47 -24.23
C VAL A 527 12.85 24.43 -23.56
N VAL A 528 13.18 24.96 -22.38
CA VAL A 528 12.35 25.96 -21.70
C VAL A 528 12.26 27.25 -22.52
N SER A 529 13.36 27.70 -23.13
CA SER A 529 13.34 28.90 -23.99
C SER A 529 12.48 28.70 -25.24
N ALA A 530 12.46 27.49 -25.78
CA ALA A 530 11.65 27.15 -26.93
C ALA A 530 10.14 27.25 -26.63
N SER A 531 9.71 27.05 -25.37
CA SER A 531 8.29 27.04 -24.99
C SER A 531 7.55 28.33 -25.35
N ALA A 532 8.24 29.47 -25.43
CA ALA A 532 7.63 30.76 -25.80
C ALA A 532 7.06 30.79 -27.23
N PHE A 533 7.51 29.88 -28.09
CA PHE A 533 7.08 29.75 -29.48
C PHE A 533 5.96 28.72 -29.68
N PHE A 534 5.55 28.03 -28.62
CA PHE A 534 4.52 27.00 -28.67
C PHE A 534 3.34 27.37 -27.77
N ASP A 535 2.13 27.14 -28.27
CA ASP A 535 0.92 27.13 -27.45
C ASP A 535 0.62 25.65 -27.14
N GLY A 536 1.13 25.17 -26.02
CA GLY A 536 1.19 23.73 -25.72
C GLY A 536 2.25 23.03 -26.55
N GLU A 537 1.84 22.10 -27.43
CA GLU A 537 2.74 21.34 -28.32
C GLU A 537 2.73 21.89 -29.76
N GLN A 538 1.83 22.84 -30.07
CA GLN A 538 1.70 23.40 -31.41
C GLN A 538 2.51 24.69 -31.57
N LEU A 539 3.21 24.79 -32.71
CA LEU A 539 4.02 25.96 -33.05
C LEU A 539 3.11 27.17 -33.33
N ASN A 540 3.29 28.25 -32.58
CA ASN A 540 2.69 29.53 -32.91
C ASN A 540 3.53 30.22 -33.99
N VAL A 541 3.10 30.05 -35.24
CA VAL A 541 3.85 30.53 -36.42
C VAL A 541 4.05 32.04 -36.40
N GLU A 542 3.06 32.81 -35.94
CA GLU A 542 3.17 34.28 -35.90
C GLU A 542 4.25 34.75 -34.92
N ARG A 543 4.33 34.14 -33.74
CA ARG A 543 5.38 34.46 -32.74
C ARG A 543 6.75 33.95 -33.14
N ALA A 544 6.79 32.83 -33.85
CA ALA A 544 8.03 32.15 -34.20
C ALA A 544 8.66 32.65 -35.51
N LEU A 545 7.89 33.34 -36.36
CA LEU A 545 8.36 33.85 -37.65
C LEU A 545 9.57 34.80 -37.46
N GLY A 546 10.62 34.55 -38.23
CA GLY A 546 11.93 35.18 -38.11
C GLY A 546 12.92 34.44 -37.20
N SER A 547 12.47 33.38 -36.51
CA SER A 547 13.29 32.56 -35.60
C SER A 547 13.12 31.05 -35.85
N LEU A 548 12.27 30.62 -36.80
CA LEU A 548 11.96 29.20 -37.04
C LEU A 548 13.18 28.36 -37.37
N LYS A 549 14.10 28.93 -38.17
CA LYS A 549 15.33 28.22 -38.57
C LYS A 549 16.30 28.03 -37.40
N GLU A 550 16.38 29.02 -36.51
CA GLU A 550 17.24 28.97 -35.32
C GLU A 550 16.63 28.03 -34.27
N LEU A 551 15.31 28.13 -34.05
CA LEU A 551 14.55 27.24 -33.18
C LEU A 551 14.69 25.78 -33.61
N ARG A 552 14.62 25.50 -34.91
CA ARG A 552 14.90 24.17 -35.47
C ARG A 552 16.29 23.67 -35.08
N LYS A 553 17.32 24.48 -35.32
CA LYS A 553 18.70 24.10 -35.06
C LYS A 553 18.94 23.84 -33.56
N SER A 554 18.30 24.62 -32.70
CA SER A 554 18.35 24.46 -31.24
C SER A 554 17.73 23.12 -30.83
N LEU A 555 16.46 22.89 -31.16
CA LEU A 555 15.74 21.66 -30.80
C LEU A 555 16.38 20.40 -31.42
N GLU A 556 16.84 20.45 -32.68
CA GLU A 556 17.59 19.35 -33.29
C GLU A 556 18.92 19.09 -32.57
N GLY A 557 19.56 20.13 -32.03
CA GLY A 557 20.78 20.02 -31.23
C GLY A 557 20.54 19.28 -29.92
N VAL A 558 19.47 19.65 -29.19
CA VAL A 558 19.06 18.98 -27.97
C VAL A 558 18.63 17.52 -28.24
N GLU A 559 17.85 17.28 -29.29
CA GLU A 559 17.45 15.93 -29.69
C GLU A 559 18.66 15.05 -30.01
N SER A 560 19.64 15.61 -30.73
CA SER A 560 20.90 14.91 -31.03
C SER A 560 21.67 14.57 -29.75
N PHE A 561 21.69 15.49 -28.77
CA PHE A 561 22.28 15.23 -27.46
C PHE A 561 21.55 14.10 -26.74
N VAL A 562 20.22 14.13 -26.69
CA VAL A 562 19.39 13.09 -26.06
C VAL A 562 19.66 11.72 -26.65
N VAL A 563 19.71 11.61 -27.98
CA VAL A 563 19.98 10.33 -28.65
C VAL A 563 21.37 9.77 -28.27
N VAL A 564 22.38 10.64 -28.14
CA VAL A 564 23.75 10.22 -27.77
C VAL A 564 23.84 9.85 -26.28
N GLU A 565 23.20 10.64 -25.41
CA GLU A 565 23.29 10.50 -23.95
C GLU A 565 22.19 9.62 -23.35
N THR A 566 21.29 9.06 -24.16
CA THR A 566 20.22 8.14 -23.75
C THR A 566 20.69 7.09 -22.74
N PRO A 567 21.84 6.39 -22.90
CA PRO A 567 22.29 5.39 -21.93
C PRO A 567 22.63 5.98 -20.56
N ASN A 568 23.16 7.20 -20.52
CA ASN A 568 23.55 7.86 -19.28
C ASN A 568 22.33 8.46 -18.57
N LEU A 569 21.40 9.05 -19.32
CA LEU A 569 20.12 9.54 -18.81
C LEU A 569 19.29 8.39 -18.21
N LEU A 570 19.16 7.27 -18.93
CA LEU A 570 18.48 6.07 -18.44
C LEU A 570 19.19 5.47 -17.23
N ARG A 571 20.52 5.42 -17.21
CA ARG A 571 21.25 4.91 -16.04
C ARG A 571 21.00 5.75 -14.80
N ALA A 572 21.08 7.07 -14.91
CA ALA A 572 20.84 7.98 -13.79
C ALA A 572 19.41 7.80 -13.25
N HIS A 573 18.42 7.86 -14.16
CA HIS A 573 17.00 7.66 -13.85
C HIS A 573 16.71 6.33 -13.15
N LEU A 574 17.17 5.22 -13.72
CA LEU A 574 16.92 3.88 -13.17
C LEU A 574 17.66 3.63 -11.85
N THR A 575 18.78 4.32 -11.61
CA THR A 575 19.49 4.28 -10.32
C THR A 575 18.72 5.04 -9.24
N GLU A 576 18.13 6.18 -9.58
CA GLU A 576 17.30 6.98 -8.67
C GLU A 576 16.00 6.25 -8.30
N ASN A 577 15.41 5.52 -9.26
CA ASN A 577 14.20 4.71 -9.09
C ASN A 577 14.44 3.30 -8.53
N LEU A 578 15.63 3.02 -7.99
CA LEU A 578 15.97 1.68 -7.54
C LEU A 578 15.39 1.39 -6.16
N GLU A 579 14.70 0.26 -6.03
CA GLU A 579 14.12 -0.24 -4.80
C GLU A 579 14.79 -1.57 -4.42
N ILE A 580 15.18 -1.73 -3.15
CA ILE A 580 15.83 -2.93 -2.62
C ILE A 580 15.09 -3.35 -1.36
N VAL A 581 14.55 -4.56 -1.37
CA VAL A 581 13.81 -5.14 -0.24
C VAL A 581 14.49 -6.44 0.17
N GLU A 582 14.89 -6.56 1.43
CA GLU A 582 15.41 -7.81 2.01
C GLU A 582 14.31 -8.49 2.82
N SER A 583 14.18 -9.81 2.65
CA SER A 583 13.24 -10.65 3.39
C SER A 583 13.92 -11.97 3.80
N VAL A 584 13.41 -12.60 4.84
CA VAL A 584 13.86 -13.91 5.33
C VAL A 584 12.66 -14.83 5.53
N ASP A 585 12.89 -16.13 5.46
CA ASP A 585 11.88 -17.11 5.84
C ASP A 585 11.74 -17.14 7.38
N GLU A 586 10.55 -16.84 7.86
CA GLU A 586 10.24 -16.77 9.29
C GLU A 586 9.60 -18.07 9.82
N PRO A 587 9.84 -18.42 11.11
CA PRO A 587 10.68 -17.71 12.07
C PRO A 587 12.19 -18.02 11.90
N VAL A 588 13.04 -17.03 12.19
CA VAL A 588 14.51 -17.13 12.16
C VAL A 588 15.00 -17.72 13.47
N THR A 589 15.89 -18.72 13.43
CA THR A 589 16.52 -19.23 14.65
C THR A 589 17.82 -18.51 14.93
N VAL A 590 17.96 -17.92 16.13
CA VAL A 590 19.15 -17.17 16.55
C VAL A 590 20.41 -18.04 16.42
N GLY A 591 21.44 -17.52 15.77
CA GLY A 591 22.73 -18.19 15.57
C GLY A 591 22.74 -19.28 14.50
N ARG A 592 21.64 -19.48 13.75
CA ARG A 592 21.58 -20.42 12.61
C ARG A 592 21.61 -19.71 11.27
N GLU A 593 22.04 -20.43 10.25
CA GLU A 593 22.04 -19.96 8.86
C GLU A 593 20.59 -19.93 8.33
N THR A 594 20.21 -18.79 7.76
CA THR A 594 18.90 -18.56 7.13
C THR A 594 19.09 -18.09 5.69
N LEU A 595 18.13 -18.42 4.84
CA LEU A 595 18.06 -17.91 3.47
C LEU A 595 17.55 -16.45 3.50
N VAL A 596 18.39 -15.53 3.03
CA VAL A 596 18.03 -14.13 2.85
C VAL A 596 17.73 -13.90 1.38
N THR A 597 16.55 -13.38 1.10
CA THR A 597 16.06 -13.05 -0.23
C THR A 597 16.07 -11.53 -0.39
N THR A 598 16.86 -11.04 -1.36
CA THR A 598 16.93 -9.61 -1.69
C THR A 598 16.24 -9.37 -3.04
N THR A 599 15.12 -8.66 -3.04
CA THR A 599 14.42 -8.21 -4.25
C THR A 599 14.92 -6.83 -4.65
N ILE A 600 15.43 -6.70 -5.86
CA ILE A 600 15.83 -5.44 -6.49
C ILE A 600 14.81 -5.14 -7.57
N SER A 601 14.19 -3.96 -7.55
CA SER A 601 13.25 -3.49 -8.58
C SER A 601 13.64 -2.09 -9.09
N THR A 602 13.36 -1.81 -10.36
CA THR A 602 13.47 -0.47 -10.94
C THR A 602 12.51 -0.32 -12.13
N LYS A 603 12.07 0.90 -12.42
CA LYS A 603 11.10 1.20 -13.48
C LYS A 603 11.58 2.37 -14.34
N ASN A 604 11.49 2.19 -15.66
CA ASN A 604 11.73 3.27 -16.61
C ASN A 604 10.47 4.13 -16.73
N ASP A 605 10.55 5.39 -16.31
CA ASP A 605 9.48 6.38 -16.46
C ASP A 605 9.81 7.42 -17.54
N LEU A 606 10.94 7.27 -18.23
CA LEU A 606 11.31 8.14 -19.34
C LEU A 606 10.79 7.58 -20.67
N PRO A 607 10.38 8.42 -21.64
CA PRO A 607 10.05 8.01 -23.00
C PRO A 607 11.29 7.64 -23.84
N LEU A 608 12.35 7.13 -23.20
CA LEU A 608 13.59 6.69 -23.82
C LEU A 608 13.66 5.16 -23.84
N SER A 609 14.27 4.61 -24.88
CA SER A 609 14.58 3.19 -24.98
C SER A 609 16.04 2.98 -25.39
N TYR A 610 16.63 1.87 -24.97
CA TYR A 610 18.01 1.53 -25.27
C TYR A 610 18.15 0.03 -25.54
N ASP A 611 18.39 -0.32 -26.79
CA ASP A 611 18.43 -1.71 -27.29
C ASP A 611 19.81 -2.38 -27.07
N SER A 612 20.41 -2.14 -25.91
CA SER A 612 21.73 -2.67 -25.57
C SER A 612 21.86 -2.81 -24.05
N ILE A 613 22.83 -3.61 -23.64
CA ILE A 613 23.03 -3.93 -22.23
C ILE A 613 23.34 -2.64 -21.45
N LEU A 614 22.48 -2.30 -20.49
CA LEU A 614 22.67 -1.21 -19.56
C LEU A 614 23.00 -1.77 -18.17
N ALA A 615 24.15 -1.36 -17.63
CA ALA A 615 24.55 -1.71 -16.27
C ALA A 615 24.22 -0.57 -15.30
N ILE A 616 23.51 -0.92 -14.23
CA ILE A 616 23.09 -0.05 -13.13
C ILE A 616 23.83 -0.49 -11.86
N PRO A 617 24.49 0.42 -11.13
CA PRO A 617 25.13 0.08 -9.86
C PRO A 617 24.07 -0.24 -8.79
N VAL A 618 24.24 -1.34 -8.07
CA VAL A 618 23.33 -1.77 -6.99
C VAL A 618 24.15 -2.34 -5.84
N ASP A 619 23.97 -1.79 -4.63
CA ASP A 619 24.64 -2.30 -3.44
C ASP A 619 23.81 -3.41 -2.79
N ALA A 620 23.88 -4.62 -3.38
CA ALA A 620 23.22 -5.82 -2.88
C ALA A 620 24.19 -7.02 -2.89
N ALA A 621 23.90 -8.02 -2.05
CA ALA A 621 24.70 -9.24 -1.94
C ALA A 621 23.82 -10.47 -2.17
N GLY A 622 24.35 -11.45 -2.90
CA GLY A 622 23.66 -12.72 -3.17
C GLY A 622 23.88 -13.23 -4.58
N SER A 623 23.32 -14.40 -4.85
CA SER A 623 23.31 -15.02 -6.17
C SER A 623 21.92 -14.86 -6.79
N LEU A 624 21.86 -14.48 -8.07
CA LEU A 624 20.60 -14.34 -8.79
C LEU A 624 19.86 -15.69 -8.86
N VAL A 625 18.61 -15.71 -8.43
CA VAL A 625 17.73 -16.90 -8.48
C VAL A 625 16.53 -16.69 -9.41
N GLU A 626 16.00 -15.48 -9.47
CA GLU A 626 14.88 -15.12 -10.32
C GLU A 626 15.02 -13.67 -10.80
N GLY A 627 14.46 -13.33 -11.95
CA GLY A 627 14.42 -11.96 -12.44
C GLY A 627 14.37 -11.86 -13.94
N ASN A 628 13.95 -10.70 -14.43
CA ASN A 628 14.08 -10.32 -15.85
C ASN A 628 15.32 -9.44 -16.10
N ALA A 629 16.12 -9.19 -15.07
CA ALA A 629 17.40 -8.51 -15.11
C ALA A 629 18.51 -9.43 -14.58
N ARG A 630 19.71 -9.33 -15.16
CA ARG A 630 20.88 -10.10 -14.71
C ARG A 630 21.59 -9.35 -13.59
N PHE A 631 22.13 -10.02 -12.59
CA PHE A 631 22.88 -9.38 -11.51
C PHE A 631 24.27 -10.01 -11.36
N GLU A 632 25.32 -9.21 -11.53
CA GLU A 632 26.71 -9.66 -11.36
C GLU A 632 27.60 -8.51 -10.86
N ASN A 633 28.55 -8.77 -9.96
CA ASN A 633 29.54 -7.79 -9.48
C ASN A 633 28.91 -6.47 -8.98
N LYS A 634 27.85 -6.54 -8.15
CA LYS A 634 27.11 -5.36 -7.63
C LYS A 634 26.53 -4.46 -8.73
N LYS A 635 26.14 -5.06 -9.85
CA LYS A 635 25.50 -4.37 -10.96
C LYS A 635 24.32 -5.16 -11.48
N LEU A 636 23.22 -4.45 -11.71
CA LEU A 636 22.06 -4.94 -12.42
C LEU A 636 22.24 -4.65 -13.91
N TYR A 637 22.28 -5.69 -14.73
CA TYR A 637 22.39 -5.62 -16.18
C TYR A 637 21.02 -5.84 -16.80
N LEU A 638 20.54 -4.81 -17.50
CA LEU A 638 19.32 -4.84 -18.29
C LEU A 638 19.70 -5.10 -19.74
N ASP A 639 19.26 -6.20 -20.34
CA ASP A 639 19.63 -6.56 -21.71
C ASP A 639 19.14 -5.54 -22.75
N SER A 640 17.97 -4.96 -22.48
CA SER A 640 17.45 -3.78 -23.16
C SER A 640 16.55 -2.98 -22.22
N VAL A 641 16.59 -1.65 -22.38
CA VAL A 641 15.68 -0.73 -21.71
C VAL A 641 14.53 -0.40 -22.65
N TRP A 642 13.32 -0.86 -22.34
CA TRP A 642 12.11 -0.55 -23.08
C TRP A 642 11.56 0.80 -22.63
N GLY A 643 10.69 1.41 -23.43
CA GLY A 643 10.15 2.74 -23.16
C GLY A 643 9.37 2.85 -21.84
N GLU A 644 8.78 4.02 -21.63
CA GLU A 644 8.03 4.38 -20.42
C GLU A 644 7.10 3.25 -19.95
N GLY A 645 7.18 2.93 -18.64
CA GLY A 645 6.41 1.87 -17.99
C GLY A 645 7.16 0.54 -17.81
N ALA A 646 8.29 0.33 -18.49
CA ALA A 646 9.05 -0.91 -18.40
C ALA A 646 9.62 -1.14 -16.99
N SER A 647 9.39 -2.33 -16.43
CA SER A 647 9.83 -2.69 -15.08
C SER A 647 10.84 -3.83 -15.10
N TYR A 648 11.85 -3.71 -14.26
CA TYR A 648 12.96 -4.64 -14.14
C TYR A 648 13.08 -5.10 -12.70
N TYR A 649 13.30 -6.39 -12.50
CA TYR A 649 13.53 -6.95 -11.19
C TYR A 649 14.55 -8.09 -11.21
N ALA A 650 15.25 -8.24 -10.11
CA ALA A 650 16.16 -9.34 -9.81
C ALA A 650 15.99 -9.74 -8.35
N VAL A 651 15.85 -11.05 -8.11
CA VAL A 651 15.77 -11.66 -6.79
C VAL A 651 17.09 -12.38 -6.56
N LEU A 652 17.77 -12.00 -5.48
CA LEU A 652 19.03 -12.60 -5.05
C LEU A 652 18.81 -13.41 -3.80
N GLU A 653 19.50 -14.55 -3.69
CA GLU A 653 19.53 -15.36 -2.48
C GLU A 653 20.95 -15.43 -1.92
N ARG A 654 21.07 -15.33 -0.60
CA ARG A 654 22.29 -15.66 0.15
C ARG A 654 21.93 -16.44 1.42
N ILE A 655 22.82 -17.35 1.81
CA ILE A 655 22.73 -18.01 3.13
C ILE A 655 23.61 -17.22 4.08
N ALA A 656 23.05 -16.76 5.20
CA ALA A 656 23.78 -16.01 6.23
C ALA A 656 23.16 -16.21 7.61
N VAL A 657 23.97 -16.00 8.65
CA VAL A 657 23.48 -15.90 10.04
C VAL A 657 23.08 -14.46 10.28
N VAL A 658 21.78 -14.17 10.14
CA VAL A 658 21.23 -12.81 10.24
C VAL A 658 20.95 -12.37 11.68
N GLU A 659 20.87 -13.31 12.61
CA GLU A 659 20.66 -13.06 14.04
C GLU A 659 21.76 -13.71 14.87
N GLN A 660 22.43 -12.94 15.72
CA GLN A 660 23.52 -13.42 16.56
C GLN A 660 23.33 -13.03 18.01
N LEU A 661 23.49 -14.01 18.91
CA LEU A 661 23.55 -13.76 20.34
C LEU A 661 24.86 -13.03 20.69
N VAL A 662 24.73 -11.82 21.23
CA VAL A 662 25.85 -10.95 21.63
C VAL A 662 26.25 -11.21 23.08
N SER A 663 25.26 -11.27 23.98
CA SER A 663 25.50 -11.49 25.41
C SER A 663 24.27 -12.09 26.08
N SER A 664 24.50 -12.82 27.17
CA SER A 664 23.46 -13.35 28.05
C SER A 664 23.80 -13.02 29.49
N SER A 665 22.79 -12.67 30.28
CA SER A 665 22.88 -12.52 31.73
C SER A 665 21.71 -13.23 32.39
N ARG A 666 21.93 -13.67 33.63
CA ARG A 666 20.95 -14.42 34.40
C ARG A 666 21.01 -14.00 35.86
N SER A 667 19.85 -13.97 36.51
CA SER A 667 19.71 -13.75 37.95
C SER A 667 18.72 -14.74 38.56
N GLN A 668 19.06 -15.31 39.71
CA GLN A 668 18.12 -16.08 40.51
C GLN A 668 17.12 -15.13 41.20
N VAL A 669 15.82 -15.43 41.09
CA VAL A 669 14.76 -14.71 41.82
C VAL A 669 14.53 -15.39 43.16
N PHE A 670 14.28 -16.71 43.13
CA PHE A 670 14.17 -17.55 44.33
C PHE A 670 14.54 -19.00 44.02
N ALA A 671 14.89 -19.77 45.05
CA ALA A 671 14.94 -21.22 44.98
C ALA A 671 14.53 -21.80 46.33
N ASP A 672 13.51 -22.66 46.31
CA ASP A 672 12.95 -23.31 47.49
C ASP A 672 12.53 -24.76 47.20
N GLN A 673 11.86 -25.38 48.17
CA GLN A 673 11.35 -26.75 48.05
C GLN A 673 10.33 -26.98 46.92
N ASN A 674 9.69 -25.93 46.40
CA ASN A 674 8.70 -26.01 45.33
C ASN A 674 9.34 -25.82 43.95
N GLY A 675 10.46 -25.10 43.86
CA GLY A 675 11.22 -24.95 42.63
C GLY A 675 12.26 -23.83 42.67
N ALA A 676 12.93 -23.60 41.54
CA ALA A 676 13.81 -22.45 41.34
C ALA A 676 13.36 -21.61 40.15
N LEU A 677 13.31 -20.29 40.32
CA LEU A 677 12.97 -19.31 39.29
C LEU A 677 14.18 -18.43 38.95
N PHE A 678 14.45 -18.30 37.66
CA PHE A 678 15.52 -17.46 37.13
C PHE A 678 15.01 -16.51 36.07
N GLU A 679 15.47 -15.26 36.14
CA GLU A 679 15.28 -14.28 35.07
C GLU A 679 16.49 -14.31 34.14
N GLU A 680 16.26 -14.45 32.85
CA GLU A 680 17.29 -14.40 31.83
C GLU A 680 17.10 -13.19 30.90
N THR A 681 18.23 -12.57 30.54
CA THR A 681 18.27 -11.49 29.55
C THR A 681 19.27 -11.85 28.46
N HIS A 682 18.82 -11.86 27.21
CA HIS A 682 19.65 -12.15 26.04
C HIS A 682 19.68 -10.93 25.12
N SER A 683 20.87 -10.49 24.71
CA SER A 683 21.05 -9.41 23.73
C SER A 683 21.41 -10.00 22.37
N ILE A 684 20.63 -9.69 21.34
CA ILE A 684 20.68 -10.33 20.03
C ILE A 684 20.81 -9.24 18.96
N ASP A 685 21.84 -9.31 18.14
CA ASP A 685 22.06 -8.40 17.00
C ASP A 685 21.42 -8.99 15.75
N SER A 686 20.54 -8.23 15.09
CA SER A 686 19.81 -8.65 13.90
C SER A 686 20.11 -7.78 12.68
N GLU A 687 20.44 -8.39 11.55
CA GLU A 687 20.64 -7.70 10.27
C GLU A 687 19.32 -7.24 9.63
N VAL A 688 18.20 -7.93 9.93
CA VAL A 688 16.86 -7.72 9.35
C VAL A 688 15.78 -7.77 10.44
N ALA A 689 14.63 -7.15 10.20
CA ALA A 689 13.50 -7.31 11.11
C ALA A 689 12.79 -8.64 10.82
N ALA A 690 12.59 -9.48 11.83
CA ALA A 690 11.96 -10.79 11.67
C ALA A 690 11.33 -11.31 12.99
N TRP A 691 10.42 -12.28 12.87
CA TRP A 691 10.11 -13.16 13.99
C TRP A 691 11.24 -14.16 14.22
N SER A 692 11.70 -14.22 15.46
CA SER A 692 12.94 -14.87 15.88
C SER A 692 12.66 -15.90 16.96
N VAL A 693 13.46 -16.96 17.01
CA VAL A 693 13.39 -18.02 18.01
C VAL A 693 14.76 -18.25 18.62
N LEU A 694 14.84 -18.10 19.95
CA LEU A 694 16.01 -18.46 20.75
C LEU A 694 15.81 -19.86 21.35
N LEU A 695 16.67 -20.81 21.00
CA LEU A 695 16.65 -22.16 21.58
C LEU A 695 17.51 -22.22 22.84
N LEU A 696 16.97 -22.77 23.92
CA LEU A 696 17.64 -22.99 25.20
C LEU A 696 17.99 -24.48 25.34
N ASP A 697 19.28 -24.80 25.30
CA ASP A 697 19.77 -26.18 25.43
C ASP A 697 20.21 -26.44 26.88
N ARG A 698 19.49 -27.28 27.62
CA ARG A 698 19.76 -27.64 29.03
C ARG A 698 19.67 -29.16 29.25
N ASP A 699 20.52 -29.67 30.13
CA ASP A 699 20.59 -31.12 30.47
C ASP A 699 19.54 -31.57 31.52
N TYR A 700 18.63 -30.68 31.93
CA TYR A 700 17.61 -30.89 32.96
C TYR A 700 16.24 -30.38 32.49
N ALA A 701 15.17 -30.83 33.13
CA ALA A 701 13.81 -30.37 32.82
C ALA A 701 13.60 -28.94 33.36
N PHE A 702 13.08 -28.06 32.52
CA PHE A 702 12.74 -26.68 32.86
C PHE A 702 11.52 -26.23 32.06
N GLU A 703 10.88 -25.18 32.53
CA GLU A 703 9.75 -24.52 31.87
C GLU A 703 10.07 -23.04 31.68
N VAL A 704 9.66 -22.47 30.54
CA VAL A 704 9.73 -21.01 30.32
C VAL A 704 8.35 -20.46 30.59
N LEU A 705 8.22 -19.64 31.63
CA LEU A 705 6.91 -19.19 32.12
C LEU A 705 6.22 -18.21 31.15
N ASP A 706 6.99 -17.51 30.32
CA ASP A 706 6.49 -16.52 29.37
C ASP A 706 6.26 -17.09 27.95
N ALA A 707 6.41 -18.41 27.76
CA ALA A 707 6.29 -19.06 26.44
C ALA A 707 5.04 -19.96 26.35
N PRO A 708 4.40 -20.07 25.17
CA PRO A 708 3.33 -21.04 24.97
C PRO A 708 3.84 -22.47 25.20
N ALA A 709 3.03 -23.27 25.91
CA ALA A 709 3.44 -24.53 26.55
C ALA A 709 4.29 -25.49 25.69
N ASN A 710 5.36 -26.02 26.31
CA ASN A 710 6.18 -27.20 25.94
C ASN A 710 7.33 -27.09 24.94
N GLU A 711 7.99 -25.94 24.73
CA GLU A 711 9.21 -25.93 23.92
C GLU A 711 10.35 -25.16 24.57
N SER A 712 11.56 -25.73 24.51
CA SER A 712 12.85 -25.13 24.90
C SER A 712 13.23 -23.94 23.99
N ALA A 713 12.25 -23.12 23.60
CA ALA A 713 12.30 -22.14 22.54
C ALA A 713 11.52 -20.88 22.95
N VAL A 714 12.17 -19.72 22.84
CA VAL A 714 11.56 -18.42 23.12
C VAL A 714 11.37 -17.68 21.81
N ALA A 715 10.12 -17.45 21.41
CA ALA A 715 9.78 -16.65 20.24
C ALA A 715 9.69 -15.17 20.61
N PHE A 716 10.31 -14.31 19.80
CA PHE A 716 10.27 -12.85 19.98
C PHE A 716 10.37 -12.17 18.62
N ARG A 717 10.05 -10.88 18.55
CA ARG A 717 10.23 -10.10 17.33
C ARG A 717 11.51 -9.28 17.43
N ALA A 718 12.46 -9.51 16.53
CA ALA A 718 13.68 -8.72 16.42
C ALA A 718 13.50 -7.58 15.42
N GLU A 719 13.88 -6.37 15.82
CA GLU A 719 14.09 -5.26 14.90
C GLU A 719 15.54 -5.22 14.41
N LYS A 720 15.83 -4.48 13.34
CA LYS A 720 17.21 -4.33 12.85
C LYS A 720 18.10 -3.67 13.92
N GLY A 721 19.20 -4.32 14.29
CA GLY A 721 20.14 -3.90 15.34
C GLY A 721 20.06 -4.76 16.60
N ILE A 722 20.48 -4.21 17.75
CA ILE A 722 20.59 -4.93 19.02
C ILE A 722 19.24 -4.92 19.76
N ASN A 723 18.66 -6.11 19.94
CA ASN A 723 17.43 -6.36 20.68
C ASN A 723 17.75 -7.01 22.02
N LYS A 724 16.93 -6.76 23.06
CA LYS A 724 17.02 -7.43 24.36
C LYS A 724 15.75 -8.22 24.61
N VAL A 725 15.92 -9.51 24.90
CA VAL A 725 14.83 -10.45 25.18
C VAL A 725 14.93 -10.84 26.65
N PHE A 726 13.79 -10.78 27.34
CA PHE A 726 13.65 -11.09 28.77
C PHE A 726 12.63 -12.21 28.93
N PHE A 727 12.96 -13.23 29.72
CA PHE A 727 12.03 -14.31 30.04
C PHE A 727 12.44 -15.00 31.35
N SER A 728 11.47 -15.68 31.95
CA SER A 728 11.66 -16.41 33.21
C SER A 728 11.71 -17.93 32.99
N VAL A 729 12.66 -18.60 33.64
CA VAL A 729 12.88 -20.05 33.59
C VAL A 729 12.60 -20.67 34.96
N PHE A 730 11.69 -21.64 35.01
CA PHE A 730 11.33 -22.38 36.21
C PHE A 730 11.85 -23.82 36.17
N VAL A 731 12.41 -24.28 37.30
CA VAL A 731 12.89 -25.65 37.49
C VAL A 731 12.10 -26.28 38.63
N ALA A 732 11.25 -27.25 38.31
CA ALA A 732 10.56 -28.07 39.29
C ALA A 732 11.56 -29.06 39.90
N GLU A 733 11.81 -28.99 41.20
CA GLU A 733 12.75 -29.85 41.96
C GLU A 733 14.26 -29.60 41.70
N PRO A 734 14.80 -28.40 41.98
CA PRO A 734 16.22 -28.08 41.76
C PRO A 734 17.16 -28.84 42.74
N VAL A 735 16.65 -29.23 43.91
CA VAL A 735 17.38 -29.90 44.99
C VAL A 735 16.68 -31.20 45.37
N LYS A 736 17.45 -32.29 45.41
CA LYS A 736 17.01 -33.59 45.90
C LYS A 736 17.22 -33.69 47.41
N LEU A 737 16.15 -33.92 48.16
CA LEU A 737 16.19 -34.13 49.60
C LEU A 737 16.09 -35.62 49.96
N THR A 738 17.00 -36.10 50.80
CA THR A 738 16.95 -37.44 51.40
C THR A 738 16.84 -37.32 52.93
N LYS A 739 15.87 -38.01 53.55
CA LYS A 739 15.68 -38.04 55.00
C LYS A 739 15.97 -39.43 55.56
N SER A 740 16.62 -39.50 56.72
CA SER A 740 16.88 -40.74 57.44
C SER A 740 16.63 -40.55 58.93
N PHE A 741 16.09 -41.57 59.58
CA PHE A 741 15.61 -41.49 60.96
C PHE A 741 16.29 -42.55 61.82
N GLU A 742 16.84 -42.14 62.97
CA GLU A 742 17.45 -42.99 63.98
C GLU A 742 16.76 -42.75 65.34
N TYR A 743 16.64 -43.80 66.17
CA TYR A 743 15.89 -43.73 67.43
C TYR A 743 16.60 -44.41 68.60
N GLU A 744 16.55 -43.74 69.76
CA GLU A 744 17.01 -44.26 71.05
C GLU A 744 16.11 -43.74 72.21
N ALA A 745 15.39 -44.64 72.87
CA ALA A 745 14.57 -44.37 74.07
C ALA A 745 13.50 -43.26 73.96
N GLU A 746 13.73 -42.04 74.43
CA GLU A 746 12.76 -40.92 74.31
C GLU A 746 13.20 -39.92 73.23
N THR A 747 14.17 -40.28 72.39
CA THR A 747 14.81 -39.38 71.43
C THR A 747 14.81 -39.90 70.00
N VAL A 748 14.52 -39.01 69.04
CA VAL A 748 14.50 -39.27 67.60
C VAL A 748 15.48 -38.34 66.91
N THR A 749 16.39 -38.90 66.12
CA THR A 749 17.35 -38.15 65.30
C THR A 749 16.96 -38.25 63.83
N ILE A 750 16.80 -37.12 63.16
CA ILE A 750 16.49 -37.00 61.73
C ILE A 750 17.70 -36.40 61.02
N ARG A 751 18.22 -37.09 60.02
CA ARG A 751 19.29 -36.63 59.14
C ARG A 751 18.74 -36.30 57.76
N TYR A 752 18.90 -35.04 57.37
CA TYR A 752 18.56 -34.44 56.10
C TYR A 752 19.82 -34.36 55.23
N GLU A 753 19.75 -34.84 54.00
CA GLU A 753 20.79 -34.67 52.99
C GLU A 753 20.19 -33.99 51.76
N PHE A 754 20.68 -32.78 51.47
CA PHE A 754 20.33 -31.98 50.31
C PHE A 754 21.39 -32.21 49.23
N GLU A 755 20.98 -32.51 48.00
CA GLU A 755 21.86 -32.59 46.83
C GLU A 755 21.30 -31.70 45.72
N ASN A 756 22.06 -30.69 45.29
CA ASN A 756 21.67 -29.88 44.14
C ASN A 756 21.82 -30.69 42.85
N VAL A 757 20.73 -30.90 42.12
CA VAL A 757 20.69 -31.80 40.95
C VAL A 757 20.48 -31.08 39.62
N ALA A 758 19.99 -29.84 39.63
CA ALA A 758 19.68 -29.10 38.42
C ALA A 758 20.85 -28.20 37.98
N GLU A 759 21.24 -27.25 38.82
CA GLU A 759 22.17 -26.17 38.46
C GLU A 759 22.61 -25.32 39.67
N SER A 760 23.69 -24.54 39.56
CA SER A 760 24.18 -23.72 40.68
C SER A 760 23.11 -22.72 41.14
N LEU A 761 22.85 -22.70 42.45
CA LEU A 761 21.91 -21.80 43.10
C LEU A 761 22.69 -20.76 43.91
N ASP A 762 22.31 -19.49 43.82
CA ASP A 762 22.88 -18.42 44.64
C ASP A 762 22.46 -18.61 46.12
N SER A 763 21.23 -19.07 46.35
CA SER A 763 20.74 -19.51 47.65
C SER A 763 19.61 -20.51 47.50
N TYR A 764 19.40 -21.38 48.49
CA TYR A 764 18.28 -22.33 48.54
C TYR A 764 17.66 -22.33 49.93
N SER A 765 16.35 -22.11 50.02
CA SER A 765 15.60 -22.18 51.27
C SER A 765 14.78 -23.45 51.38
N TYR A 766 14.78 -24.04 52.57
CA TYR A 766 13.95 -25.19 52.90
C TYR A 766 13.27 -24.96 54.24
N SER A 767 11.97 -25.26 54.32
CA SER A 767 11.22 -25.15 55.57
C SER A 767 10.25 -26.31 55.72
N GLU A 768 10.32 -27.00 56.86
CA GLU A 768 9.41 -28.08 57.21
C GLU A 768 8.90 -27.93 58.64
N GLN A 769 7.61 -28.17 58.87
CA GLN A 769 7.08 -28.26 60.22
C GLN A 769 7.64 -29.49 60.93
N ASN A 770 7.99 -29.35 62.22
CA ASN A 770 8.50 -30.48 63.01
C ASN A 770 7.55 -31.69 62.92
N PRO A 771 7.97 -32.79 62.28
CA PRO A 771 7.06 -33.85 61.88
C PRO A 771 6.49 -34.63 63.06
N LEU A 772 7.07 -34.55 64.26
CA LEU A 772 6.68 -35.43 65.38
C LEU A 772 6.15 -34.70 66.61
N ASN A 773 5.93 -33.38 66.52
CA ASN A 773 5.48 -32.54 67.65
C ASN A 773 6.36 -32.71 68.91
N CYS A 774 7.64 -33.03 68.70
CA CYS A 774 8.62 -33.33 69.75
C CYS A 774 9.50 -32.11 70.06
N SER A 775 10.03 -32.00 71.28
CA SER A 775 10.89 -30.86 71.65
C SER A 775 12.31 -31.03 71.06
N LEU A 776 12.84 -30.05 70.34
CA LEU A 776 14.22 -30.10 69.84
C LEU A 776 15.22 -30.18 71.01
N LEU A 777 16.13 -31.15 70.94
CA LEU A 777 17.22 -31.36 71.90
C LEU A 777 18.56 -30.84 71.37
N ASP A 778 18.86 -31.13 70.11
CA ASP A 778 20.16 -30.83 69.51
C ASP A 778 20.00 -30.65 67.99
N LEU A 779 20.81 -29.75 67.42
CA LEU A 779 20.85 -29.47 65.99
C LEU A 779 22.31 -29.42 65.55
N HIS A 780 22.67 -30.30 64.62
CA HIS A 780 24.02 -30.39 64.08
C HIS A 780 24.01 -30.11 62.57
N GLU A 781 24.61 -28.98 62.21
CA GLU A 781 24.70 -28.48 60.85
C GLU A 781 26.10 -28.77 60.27
N ASP A 782 26.15 -29.27 59.03
CA ASP A 782 27.40 -29.43 58.28
C ASP A 782 27.28 -28.66 56.95
N GLY A 783 27.85 -27.46 56.91
CA GLY A 783 27.95 -26.63 55.70
C GLY A 783 26.67 -25.86 55.32
N LEU A 784 25.81 -25.52 56.28
CA LEU A 784 24.56 -24.76 56.06
C LEU A 784 24.20 -23.92 57.30
N GLU A 785 23.27 -22.97 57.15
CA GLU A 785 22.65 -22.27 58.29
C GLU A 785 21.25 -22.85 58.54
N ALA A 786 20.97 -23.29 59.77
CA ALA A 786 19.64 -23.77 60.13
C ALA A 786 19.13 -23.20 61.46
N GLU A 787 17.82 -22.99 61.54
CA GLU A 787 17.12 -22.68 62.78
C GLU A 787 15.96 -23.68 62.97
N ALA A 788 15.81 -24.20 64.18
CA ALA A 788 14.74 -25.15 64.49
C ALA A 788 13.95 -24.68 65.71
N ASN A 789 12.71 -24.24 65.45
CA ASN A 789 11.70 -23.87 66.44
C ASN A 789 10.45 -24.75 66.23
N GLU A 790 9.28 -24.15 65.96
CA GLU A 790 8.06 -24.87 65.55
C GLU A 790 8.18 -25.42 64.11
N PHE A 791 9.02 -24.78 63.31
CA PHE A 791 9.46 -25.19 61.97
C PHE A 791 10.99 -25.34 61.95
N MET A 792 11.49 -26.20 61.07
CA MET A 792 12.89 -26.34 60.70
C MET A 792 13.14 -25.54 59.43
N GLU A 793 13.93 -24.49 59.53
CA GLU A 793 14.32 -23.64 58.42
C GLU A 793 15.80 -23.86 58.10
N VAL A 794 16.12 -24.03 56.82
CA VAL A 794 17.48 -24.27 56.31
C VAL A 794 17.73 -23.30 55.17
N LEU A 795 18.87 -22.60 55.23
CA LEU A 795 19.39 -21.77 54.16
C LEU A 795 20.76 -22.30 53.73
N ILE A 796 20.90 -22.55 52.43
CA ILE A 796 22.17 -22.93 51.81
C ILE A 796 22.54 -21.82 50.83
N GLU A 797 23.64 -21.10 51.08
CA GLU A 797 24.18 -20.09 50.16
C GLU A 797 25.19 -20.73 49.20
N ASP A 798 25.31 -20.17 47.98
CA ASP A 798 26.27 -20.58 46.95
C ASP A 798 26.25 -22.09 46.61
N PHE A 799 25.06 -22.70 46.55
CA PHE A 799 24.90 -24.15 46.43
C PHE A 799 25.22 -24.65 45.01
N ALA A 800 26.41 -25.20 44.81
CA ALA A 800 26.89 -25.61 43.49
C ALA A 800 26.26 -26.92 42.97
N VAL A 801 26.31 -27.13 41.65
CA VAL A 801 25.81 -28.36 41.02
C VAL A 801 26.44 -29.61 41.62
N LYS A 802 25.62 -30.57 42.06
CA LYS A 802 25.99 -31.82 42.75
C LYS A 802 26.67 -31.63 44.10
N GLU A 803 26.69 -30.42 44.63
CA GLU A 803 27.09 -30.19 46.01
C GLU A 803 26.06 -30.84 46.95
N LYS A 804 26.55 -31.25 48.12
CA LYS A 804 25.72 -31.87 49.15
C LYS A 804 25.87 -31.12 50.45
N ALA A 805 24.74 -30.84 51.09
CA ALA A 805 24.68 -30.27 52.44
C ALA A 805 23.89 -31.22 53.33
N SER A 806 24.20 -31.26 54.63
CA SER A 806 23.46 -32.13 55.55
C SER A 806 23.18 -31.49 56.89
N LEU A 807 22.01 -31.79 57.43
CA LEU A 807 21.52 -31.35 58.73
C LEU A 807 21.09 -32.55 59.55
N THR A 808 21.47 -32.61 60.81
CA THR A 808 21.00 -33.64 61.75
C THR A 808 20.28 -32.97 62.92
N ALA A 809 18.98 -33.22 63.06
CA ALA A 809 18.15 -32.68 64.14
C ALA A 809 17.74 -33.80 65.10
N THR A 810 17.96 -33.63 66.40
CA THR A 810 17.57 -34.59 67.44
C THR A 810 16.46 -34.00 68.31
N TYR A 811 15.37 -34.75 68.48
CA TYR A 811 14.17 -34.36 69.21
C TYR A 811 13.91 -35.29 70.41
N ARG A 812 13.24 -34.78 71.46
CA ARG A 812 12.68 -35.55 72.59
C ARG A 812 11.16 -35.59 72.52
N CYS A 813 10.59 -36.78 72.60
CA CYS A 813 9.14 -36.99 72.59
C CYS A 813 8.66 -37.43 73.98
N GLU A 814 7.52 -36.92 74.45
CA GLU A 814 6.93 -37.35 75.74
C GLU A 814 6.41 -38.80 75.70
N SER A 815 5.91 -39.22 74.53
CA SER A 815 5.56 -40.61 74.22
C SER A 815 5.72 -40.85 72.71
N LEU A 816 6.54 -41.85 72.35
CA LEU A 816 6.78 -42.17 70.93
C LEU A 816 5.57 -42.85 70.28
N GLU A 817 4.83 -43.63 71.07
CA GLU A 817 3.59 -44.29 70.63
C GLU A 817 2.54 -43.25 70.27
N GLU A 818 2.32 -42.26 71.14
CA GLU A 818 1.34 -41.19 70.89
C GLU A 818 1.78 -40.29 69.72
N ALA A 819 3.08 -39.93 69.63
CA ALA A 819 3.58 -39.08 68.55
C ALA A 819 3.55 -39.78 67.18
N ALA A 820 3.93 -41.06 67.10
CA ALA A 820 3.86 -41.82 65.85
C ALA A 820 2.42 -42.09 65.42
N GLN A 821 1.53 -42.34 66.38
CA GLN A 821 0.11 -42.53 66.12
C GLN A 821 -0.55 -41.23 65.64
N GLU A 822 -0.28 -40.10 66.29
CA GLU A 822 -0.72 -38.78 65.85
C GLU A 822 -0.18 -38.42 64.45
N PHE A 823 1.08 -38.75 64.15
CA PHE A 823 1.69 -38.51 62.84
C PHE A 823 1.01 -39.32 61.71
N VAL A 824 0.77 -40.62 61.93
CA VAL A 824 0.11 -41.48 60.94
C VAL A 824 -1.38 -41.13 60.81
N GLU A 825 -2.06 -40.77 61.91
CA GLU A 825 -3.44 -40.30 61.88
C GLU A 825 -3.57 -38.97 61.12
N ASN A 826 -2.64 -38.04 61.31
CA ASN A 826 -2.58 -36.79 60.55
C ASN A 826 -2.29 -37.06 59.07
N ALA A 827 -1.41 -38.02 58.75
CA ALA A 827 -1.13 -38.42 57.39
C ALA A 827 -2.31 -39.11 56.68
N GLU A 828 -3.09 -39.90 57.41
CA GLU A 828 -4.33 -40.50 56.90
C GLU A 828 -5.38 -39.41 56.66
N ALA A 829 -5.48 -38.41 57.53
CA ALA A 829 -6.42 -37.31 57.42
C ALA A 829 -6.20 -36.42 56.17
N ILE A 830 -4.97 -36.33 55.68
CA ILE A 830 -4.57 -35.59 54.46
C ILE A 830 -4.52 -36.49 53.20
N GLY A 831 -4.94 -37.76 53.32
CA GLY A 831 -5.13 -38.65 52.18
C GLY A 831 -3.87 -39.41 51.72
N LEU A 832 -2.82 -39.50 52.53
CA LEU A 832 -1.67 -40.35 52.25
C LEU A 832 -2.00 -41.82 52.51
N GLU A 833 -1.33 -42.73 51.80
CA GLU A 833 -1.54 -44.17 51.94
C GLU A 833 -0.86 -44.67 53.24
N THR A 834 -1.66 -44.82 54.31
CA THR A 834 -1.18 -45.17 55.65
C THR A 834 -1.32 -46.64 56.02
N SER A 835 -1.80 -47.49 55.10
CA SER A 835 -2.11 -48.90 55.40
C SER A 835 -0.93 -49.71 55.95
N GLU A 836 0.27 -49.51 55.40
CA GLU A 836 1.51 -50.13 55.89
C GLU A 836 1.94 -49.54 57.25
N ALA A 837 1.75 -48.24 57.44
CA ALA A 837 2.12 -47.53 58.66
C ALA A 837 1.20 -47.88 59.85
N LEU A 838 -0.12 -47.97 59.62
CA LEU A 838 -1.10 -48.39 60.62
C LEU A 838 -0.82 -49.83 61.08
N GLN A 839 -0.40 -50.71 60.17
CA GLN A 839 -0.01 -52.07 60.54
C GLN A 839 1.26 -52.08 61.41
N LEU A 840 2.25 -51.26 61.07
CA LEU A 840 3.49 -51.13 61.84
C LEU A 840 3.26 -50.49 63.23
N LEU A 841 2.29 -49.58 63.35
CA LEU A 841 1.83 -49.06 64.64
C LEU A 841 1.21 -50.16 65.52
N GLU A 842 0.35 -51.00 64.96
CA GLU A 842 -0.24 -52.14 65.69
C GLU A 842 0.83 -53.17 66.13
N GLU A 843 1.90 -53.31 65.36
CA GLU A 843 3.05 -54.18 65.66
C GLU A 843 4.03 -53.57 66.68
N GLY A 844 3.83 -52.31 67.08
CA GLY A 844 4.67 -51.58 68.04
C GLY A 844 5.99 -51.07 67.45
N ASP A 845 6.14 -51.09 66.12
CA ASP A 845 7.30 -50.54 65.40
C ASP A 845 7.00 -49.11 64.91
N TYR A 846 6.86 -48.22 65.88
CA TYR A 846 6.45 -46.82 65.71
C TYR A 846 7.37 -46.04 64.75
N LEU A 847 8.66 -46.39 64.69
CA LEU A 847 9.64 -45.75 63.79
C LEU A 847 9.45 -46.19 62.34
N ALA A 848 9.22 -47.49 62.12
CA ALA A 848 8.94 -48.01 60.79
C ALA A 848 7.61 -47.46 60.25
N ALA A 849 6.61 -47.28 61.11
CA ALA A 849 5.35 -46.64 60.77
C ALA A 849 5.53 -45.19 60.31
N VAL A 850 6.25 -44.38 61.08
CA VAL A 850 6.57 -42.98 60.73
C VAL A 850 7.39 -42.92 59.44
N ASN A 851 8.38 -43.81 59.24
CA ASN A 851 9.21 -43.84 58.02
C ASN A 851 8.44 -44.27 56.76
N ALA A 852 7.46 -45.16 56.90
CA ALA A 852 6.61 -45.61 55.80
C ALA A 852 5.74 -44.47 55.25
N VAL A 853 5.38 -43.52 56.11
CA VAL A 853 4.62 -42.31 55.76
C VAL A 853 5.53 -41.13 55.42
N GLY A 854 6.61 -40.89 56.19
CA GLY A 854 7.51 -39.76 56.05
C GLY A 854 8.29 -39.73 54.72
N ASN A 855 8.47 -40.89 54.08
CA ASN A 855 9.00 -40.96 52.71
C ASN A 855 7.95 -40.68 51.61
N LYS A 856 6.66 -40.64 51.96
CA LYS A 856 5.54 -40.37 51.05
C LYS A 856 4.83 -39.05 51.35
N ALA A 857 5.06 -38.44 52.51
CA ALA A 857 4.48 -37.18 52.95
C ALA A 857 5.19 -35.96 52.33
N GLY A 858 5.14 -35.87 51.00
CA GLY A 858 5.05 -34.57 50.35
C GLY A 858 3.61 -34.10 50.49
N LEU A 859 3.34 -33.34 51.55
CA LEU A 859 2.02 -32.78 51.86
C LEU A 859 1.61 -31.78 50.75
N LYS A 860 0.67 -32.14 49.87
CA LYS A 860 -0.17 -31.15 49.20
C LYS A 860 -1.39 -30.89 50.09
N GLU A 861 -1.24 -30.01 51.08
CA GLU A 861 -2.38 -29.16 51.41
C GLU A 861 -2.81 -28.45 50.14
N LYS A 862 -4.12 -28.21 49.95
CA LYS A 862 -4.53 -27.28 48.92
C LYS A 862 -3.91 -25.96 49.30
N ASP A 863 -2.88 -25.58 48.56
CA ASP A 863 -1.97 -24.52 48.91
C ASP A 863 -2.68 -23.20 48.67
N TRP A 864 -3.62 -22.84 49.54
CA TRP A 864 -4.39 -21.61 49.37
C TRP A 864 -3.48 -20.39 49.42
N ALA A 865 -2.32 -20.49 50.09
CA ALA A 865 -1.31 -19.45 50.11
C ALA A 865 -0.56 -19.41 48.77
N GLY A 866 -0.02 -20.52 48.28
CA GLY A 866 0.70 -20.58 47.02
C GLY A 866 -0.18 -20.47 45.78
N GLU A 867 -1.41 -20.95 45.78
CA GLU A 867 -2.41 -20.70 44.73
C GLU A 867 -2.86 -19.22 44.75
N ALA A 868 -2.96 -18.59 45.92
CA ALA A 868 -3.21 -17.15 46.02
C ALA A 868 -2.00 -16.31 45.59
N LEU A 869 -0.78 -16.74 45.91
CA LEU A 869 0.46 -16.08 45.52
C LEU A 869 0.78 -16.30 44.04
N ALA A 870 0.46 -17.47 43.48
CA ALA A 870 0.52 -17.74 42.04
C ALA A 870 -0.50 -16.88 41.29
N LEU A 871 -1.75 -16.82 41.78
CA LEU A 871 -2.75 -15.91 41.23
C LEU A 871 -2.33 -14.44 41.41
N ALA A 872 -1.66 -14.08 42.51
CA ALA A 872 -1.12 -12.74 42.73
C ALA A 872 -0.01 -12.41 41.72
N ALA A 873 0.87 -13.36 41.41
CA ALA A 873 1.93 -13.21 40.41
C ALA A 873 1.37 -13.03 38.99
N GLU A 874 0.21 -13.62 38.70
CA GLU A 874 -0.51 -13.47 37.42
C GLU A 874 -1.49 -12.28 37.40
N SER A 875 -1.69 -11.61 38.53
CA SER A 875 -2.67 -10.53 38.72
C SER A 875 -2.05 -9.12 38.69
N GLY A 876 -2.90 -8.09 38.54
CA GLY A 876 -2.44 -6.70 38.63
C GLY A 876 -2.03 -6.30 40.05
N GLU A 877 -1.12 -5.32 40.18
CA GLU A 877 -0.45 -4.90 41.43
C GLU A 877 -1.40 -4.73 42.64
N GLU A 878 -2.60 -4.18 42.44
CA GLU A 878 -3.62 -4.05 43.49
C GLU A 878 -4.22 -5.39 43.95
N LEU A 879 -4.55 -6.30 43.01
CA LEU A 879 -5.08 -7.62 43.37
C LEU A 879 -3.97 -8.50 43.94
N ALA A 880 -2.75 -8.38 43.41
CA ALA A 880 -1.58 -9.07 43.91
C ALA A 880 -1.34 -8.74 45.39
N ALA A 881 -1.37 -7.45 45.76
CA ALA A 881 -1.22 -7.01 47.15
C ALA A 881 -2.32 -7.56 48.08
N LEU A 882 -3.58 -7.57 47.62
CA LEU A 882 -4.71 -8.08 48.40
C LEU A 882 -4.68 -9.61 48.56
N LEU A 883 -4.26 -10.34 47.52
CA LEU A 883 -4.07 -11.79 47.55
C LEU A 883 -2.86 -12.16 48.41
N GLN A 884 -1.79 -11.38 48.36
CA GLN A 884 -0.61 -11.55 49.20
C GLN A 884 -0.93 -11.28 50.68
N GLU A 885 -1.67 -10.20 51.00
CA GLU A 885 -2.15 -9.93 52.37
C GLU A 885 -3.09 -11.05 52.88
N ALA A 886 -3.92 -11.62 51.99
CA ALA A 886 -4.76 -12.76 52.33
C ALA A 886 -3.96 -14.07 52.51
N ALA A 887 -2.93 -14.30 51.70
CA ALA A 887 -2.02 -15.45 51.75
C ALA A 887 -1.12 -15.45 53.00
N GLU A 888 -0.72 -14.26 53.46
CA GLU A 888 0.09 -14.08 54.68
C GLU A 888 -0.77 -14.10 55.97
N SER A 889 -2.09 -14.17 55.85
CA SER A 889 -2.99 -14.18 57.01
C SER A 889 -2.98 -15.53 57.73
N GLY A 890 -3.06 -15.51 59.06
CA GLY A 890 -3.10 -16.74 59.88
C GLY A 890 -4.32 -17.66 59.66
N ASN A 891 -5.24 -17.31 58.75
CA ASN A 891 -6.30 -18.19 58.25
C ASN A 891 -6.65 -17.81 56.80
N VAL A 892 -5.85 -18.32 55.86
CA VAL A 892 -5.86 -17.95 54.43
C VAL A 892 -7.23 -18.19 53.78
N GLU A 893 -7.86 -19.34 54.00
CA GLU A 893 -9.17 -19.66 53.41
C GLU A 893 -10.25 -18.66 53.84
N LYS A 894 -10.27 -18.25 55.11
CA LYS A 894 -11.24 -17.27 55.62
C LYS A 894 -10.98 -15.87 55.05
N SER A 895 -9.73 -15.50 54.87
CA SER A 895 -9.32 -14.22 54.27
C SER A 895 -9.66 -14.17 52.78
N LEU A 896 -9.35 -15.23 52.02
CA LEU A 896 -9.73 -15.37 50.61
C LEU A 896 -11.25 -15.38 50.44
N LYS A 897 -11.99 -16.07 51.31
CA LYS A 897 -13.46 -16.02 51.31
C LYS A 897 -14.00 -14.62 51.57
N SER A 898 -13.40 -13.88 52.50
CA SER A 898 -13.81 -12.50 52.79
C SER A 898 -13.51 -11.56 51.61
N LEU A 899 -12.34 -11.72 50.99
CA LEU A 899 -11.90 -10.96 49.83
C LEU A 899 -12.79 -11.24 48.60
N ALA A 900 -13.05 -12.51 48.32
CA ALA A 900 -13.96 -12.94 47.26
C ALA A 900 -15.33 -12.28 47.40
N ASN A 901 -15.92 -12.32 48.61
CA ASN A 901 -17.22 -11.74 48.87
C ASN A 901 -17.25 -10.19 48.72
N ALA A 902 -16.13 -9.52 49.01
CA ALA A 902 -16.01 -8.07 48.86
C ALA A 902 -15.93 -7.64 47.38
N LEU A 903 -15.33 -8.47 46.52
CA LEU A 903 -15.16 -8.22 45.09
C LEU A 903 -16.38 -8.59 44.24
N LEU A 904 -17.40 -9.27 44.79
CA LEU A 904 -18.60 -9.66 44.05
C LEU A 904 -19.42 -8.45 43.57
N CYS A 905 -19.31 -8.12 42.29
CA CYS A 905 -20.08 -7.05 41.66
C CYS A 905 -21.55 -7.45 41.36
N LYS A 906 -22.43 -6.47 41.09
CA LYS A 906 -23.87 -6.76 40.81
C LYS A 906 -24.06 -7.63 39.56
N THR A 907 -23.19 -7.49 38.55
CA THR A 907 -23.22 -8.18 37.25
C THR A 907 -22.36 -9.45 37.17
N CYS A 908 -21.52 -9.72 38.18
CA CYS A 908 -20.58 -10.86 38.23
C CYS A 908 -21.31 -12.19 38.49
N GLY A 909 -22.00 -12.72 37.49
CA GLY A 909 -22.82 -13.94 37.61
C GLY A 909 -22.00 -15.21 37.85
N GLU A 910 -20.85 -15.33 37.20
CA GLU A 910 -19.96 -16.50 37.28
C GLU A 910 -19.17 -16.53 38.59
N ALA A 911 -18.56 -15.41 38.99
CA ALA A 911 -17.90 -15.28 40.30
C ALA A 911 -18.84 -15.61 41.48
N LYS A 912 -20.13 -15.26 41.41
CA LYS A 912 -21.11 -15.62 42.44
C LYS A 912 -21.38 -17.12 42.50
N ALA A 913 -21.35 -17.80 41.36
CA ALA A 913 -21.53 -19.24 41.28
C ALA A 913 -20.31 -19.97 41.87
N LEU A 914 -19.09 -19.52 41.54
CA LEU A 914 -17.83 -20.04 42.07
C LEU A 914 -17.71 -19.82 43.59
N TYR A 915 -18.06 -18.63 44.06
CA TYR A 915 -18.10 -18.32 45.50
C TYR A 915 -19.07 -19.23 46.27
N ALA A 916 -20.23 -19.53 45.68
CA ALA A 916 -21.26 -20.37 46.29
C ALA A 916 -20.86 -21.85 46.41
N VAL A 917 -19.95 -22.34 45.57
CA VAL A 917 -19.42 -23.71 45.62
C VAL A 917 -18.12 -23.84 46.41
N GLY A 918 -17.61 -22.74 46.97
CA GLY A 918 -16.41 -22.74 47.81
C GLY A 918 -15.09 -22.54 47.06
N ASP A 919 -15.14 -22.16 45.78
CA ASP A 919 -13.95 -21.80 45.00
C ASP A 919 -13.68 -20.29 45.12
N TYR A 920 -12.98 -19.91 46.19
CA TYR A 920 -12.78 -18.51 46.53
C TYR A 920 -11.76 -17.81 45.62
N LEU A 921 -10.72 -18.52 45.15
CA LEU A 921 -9.73 -17.96 44.24
C LEU A 921 -10.29 -17.79 42.82
N GLY A 922 -11.00 -18.79 42.29
CA GLY A 922 -11.70 -18.65 41.00
C GLY A 922 -12.79 -17.57 41.04
N ALA A 923 -13.46 -17.40 42.19
CA ALA A 923 -14.41 -16.29 42.36
C ALA A 923 -13.74 -14.91 42.41
N ILE A 924 -12.57 -14.78 43.04
CA ILE A 924 -11.77 -13.55 43.08
C ILE A 924 -11.29 -13.20 41.67
N GLU A 925 -10.69 -14.16 40.98
CA GLU A 925 -10.18 -13.99 39.62
C GLU A 925 -11.30 -13.62 38.64
N SER A 926 -12.42 -14.35 38.65
CA SER A 926 -13.58 -14.05 37.78
C SER A 926 -14.20 -12.69 38.09
N ALA A 927 -14.30 -12.29 39.36
CA ALA A 927 -14.81 -10.97 39.74
C ALA A 927 -13.85 -9.86 39.33
N TRP A 928 -12.54 -10.09 39.45
CA TRP A 928 -11.50 -9.14 39.08
C TRP A 928 -11.37 -8.99 37.57
N ASN A 929 -11.42 -10.08 36.81
CA ASN A 929 -11.39 -10.04 35.35
C ASN A 929 -12.64 -9.36 34.78
N GLU A 930 -13.82 -9.55 35.38
CA GLU A 930 -15.01 -8.81 34.98
C GLU A 930 -14.91 -7.32 35.36
N ALA A 931 -14.30 -6.98 36.50
CA ALA A 931 -14.01 -5.59 36.87
C ALA A 931 -13.00 -4.94 35.91
N LYS A 932 -11.92 -5.65 35.57
CA LYS A 932 -10.91 -5.25 34.56
C LYS A 932 -11.52 -5.14 33.16
N ARG A 933 -12.45 -6.01 32.78
CA ARG A 933 -13.16 -5.93 31.49
C ARG A 933 -14.01 -4.67 31.41
N VAL A 934 -14.73 -4.35 32.48
CA VAL A 934 -15.50 -3.10 32.58
C VAL A 934 -14.56 -1.88 32.60
N GLU A 935 -13.44 -1.96 33.32
CA GLU A 935 -12.41 -0.92 33.35
C GLU A 935 -11.68 -0.78 32.02
N GLN A 936 -11.45 -1.86 31.25
CA GLN A 936 -10.88 -1.83 29.90
C GLN A 936 -11.89 -1.32 28.86
N GLU A 937 -13.18 -1.59 29.02
CA GLU A 937 -14.23 -0.96 28.20
C GLU A 937 -14.36 0.54 28.49
N GLU A 938 -14.08 0.98 29.72
CA GLU A 938 -14.02 2.40 30.10
C GLU A 938 -12.68 3.04 29.69
N ALA A 939 -11.55 2.35 29.84
CA ALA A 939 -10.21 2.79 29.44
C ALA A 939 -10.03 2.79 27.92
N GLY A 940 -10.71 1.91 27.18
CA GLY A 940 -10.78 1.96 25.72
C GLY A 940 -11.54 3.19 25.23
N LYS A 941 -12.59 3.61 25.95
CA LYS A 941 -13.27 4.90 25.70
C LYS A 941 -12.39 6.08 26.11
N GLU A 942 -11.69 5.99 27.23
CA GLU A 942 -10.77 7.03 27.69
C GLU A 942 -9.52 7.15 26.80
N ALA A 943 -9.03 6.04 26.22
CA ALA A 943 -7.90 6.03 25.29
C ALA A 943 -8.27 6.68 23.96
N VAL A 944 -9.46 6.37 23.42
CA VAL A 944 -9.97 7.05 22.21
C VAL A 944 -10.20 8.53 22.47
N GLU A 945 -10.71 8.92 23.65
CA GLU A 945 -10.87 10.34 24.01
C GLU A 945 -9.53 11.03 24.25
N LYS A 946 -8.55 10.38 24.90
CA LYS A 946 -7.16 10.89 25.04
C LYS A 946 -6.45 11.01 23.71
N GLU A 947 -6.68 10.09 22.78
CA GLU A 947 -6.09 10.14 21.45
C GLU A 947 -6.74 11.21 20.58
N LYS A 948 -8.06 11.41 20.69
CA LYS A 948 -8.73 12.60 20.13
C LYS A 948 -8.15 13.88 20.71
N GLU A 949 -7.96 13.96 22.03
CA GLU A 949 -7.33 15.12 22.69
C GLU A 949 -5.87 15.30 22.22
N ALA A 950 -5.08 14.24 22.08
CA ALA A 950 -3.70 14.31 21.61
C ALA A 950 -3.60 14.79 20.15
N ARG A 951 -4.48 14.29 19.27
CA ARG A 951 -4.56 14.75 17.87
C ARG A 951 -5.03 16.20 17.78
N LEU A 952 -6.03 16.58 18.58
CA LEU A 952 -6.51 17.97 18.65
C LEU A 952 -5.47 18.90 19.31
N ASN A 953 -4.62 18.41 20.21
CA ASN A 953 -3.46 19.14 20.71
C ASN A 953 -2.39 19.33 19.62
N SER A 954 -2.21 18.34 18.74
CA SER A 954 -1.33 18.49 17.56
C SER A 954 -1.87 19.58 16.61
N PHE A 955 -3.19 19.71 16.48
CA PHE A 955 -3.80 20.85 15.79
C PHE A 955 -3.47 22.18 16.47
N MET A 956 -3.46 22.26 17.80
CA MET A 956 -3.08 23.49 18.52
C MET A 956 -1.63 23.91 18.26
N GLU A 957 -0.71 22.95 18.08
CA GLU A 957 0.67 23.23 17.69
C GLU A 957 0.75 23.78 16.25
N LEU A 958 0.02 23.15 15.32
CA LEU A 958 -0.08 23.61 13.93
C LEU A 958 -0.86 24.91 13.77
N GLN A 959 -1.74 25.25 14.71
CA GLN A 959 -2.61 26.44 14.62
C GLN A 959 -1.78 27.72 14.51
N GLY A 960 -0.65 27.79 15.21
CA GLY A 960 0.29 28.92 15.12
C GLY A 960 0.92 29.05 13.73
N GLU A 961 1.29 27.93 13.12
CA GLU A 961 1.88 27.90 11.77
C GLU A 961 0.84 28.23 10.70
N VAL A 962 -0.38 27.70 10.82
CA VAL A 962 -1.51 28.04 9.95
C VAL A 962 -1.84 29.53 10.05
N GLU A 963 -1.89 30.10 11.25
CA GLU A 963 -2.11 31.54 11.42
C GLU A 963 -0.98 32.38 10.84
N ALA A 964 0.26 31.93 11.00
CA ALA A 964 1.42 32.58 10.41
C ALA A 964 1.34 32.55 8.87
N ALA A 965 1.04 31.40 8.26
CA ALA A 965 0.92 31.27 6.80
C ALA A 965 -0.25 32.09 6.23
N LEU A 966 -1.40 32.15 6.93
CA LEU A 966 -2.53 32.99 6.52
C LEU A 966 -2.20 34.49 6.64
N ALA A 967 -1.51 34.91 7.70
CA ALA A 967 -1.05 36.29 7.85
C ALA A 967 0.02 36.64 6.81
N ASP A 968 0.91 35.70 6.50
CA ASP A 968 1.96 35.85 5.51
C ASP A 968 1.38 35.93 4.10
N PHE A 969 0.29 35.20 3.80
CA PHE A 969 -0.48 35.36 2.55
C PHE A 969 -1.00 36.80 2.38
N GLU A 970 -1.70 37.33 3.39
CA GLU A 970 -2.25 38.69 3.32
C GLU A 970 -1.15 39.74 3.13
N LYS A 971 0.02 39.50 3.73
CA LYS A 971 1.17 40.39 3.68
C LYS A 971 1.92 40.31 2.35
N VAL A 972 2.24 39.11 1.86
CA VAL A 972 2.93 38.83 0.59
C VAL A 972 2.18 39.43 -0.58
N PHE A 973 0.85 39.31 -0.56
CA PHE A 973 -0.03 39.80 -1.61
C PHE A 973 -0.68 41.17 -1.31
N GLU A 974 -0.22 41.87 -0.29
CA GLU A 974 -0.68 43.23 0.02
C GLU A 974 -0.27 44.19 -1.12
N VAL A 975 -1.26 44.88 -1.70
CA VAL A 975 -1.08 45.82 -2.81
C VAL A 975 -1.84 47.12 -2.59
N GLY A 976 -1.32 48.23 -3.10
CA GLY A 976 -2.04 49.50 -3.19
C GLY A 976 -3.26 49.42 -4.10
N ASP A 977 -4.18 50.39 -3.99
CA ASP A 977 -5.45 50.39 -4.73
C ASP A 977 -5.29 50.24 -6.24
N ASP A 978 -4.22 50.81 -6.81
CA ASP A 978 -3.95 50.83 -8.25
C ASP A 978 -3.57 49.44 -8.82
N TYR A 979 -3.13 48.50 -7.97
CA TYR A 979 -2.65 47.17 -8.40
C TYR A 979 -3.60 46.02 -8.03
N LYS A 980 -4.75 46.31 -7.41
CA LYS A 980 -5.74 45.28 -6.99
C LYS A 980 -6.28 44.46 -8.16
N ALA A 981 -6.59 45.10 -9.29
CA ALA A 981 -7.11 44.41 -10.48
C ALA A 981 -6.06 43.52 -11.15
N THR A 982 -4.80 43.96 -11.15
CA THR A 982 -3.66 43.19 -11.69
C THR A 982 -3.33 41.98 -10.82
N ARG A 983 -3.36 42.14 -9.49
CA ARG A 983 -3.22 41.02 -8.53
C ARG A 983 -4.30 39.97 -8.73
N ALA A 984 -5.57 40.39 -8.86
CA ALA A 984 -6.69 39.46 -9.01
C ALA A 984 -6.60 38.60 -10.29
N ARG A 985 -5.87 39.03 -11.32
CA ARG A 985 -5.62 38.28 -12.56
C ARG A 985 -4.33 37.45 -12.53
N SER A 986 -3.51 37.59 -11.49
CA SER A 986 -2.27 36.82 -11.35
C SER A 986 -2.56 35.37 -11.01
N LEU A 987 -1.96 34.45 -11.79
CA LEU A 987 -2.03 33.01 -11.56
C LEU A 987 -1.53 32.64 -10.15
N GLN A 988 -0.41 33.23 -9.73
CA GLN A 988 0.22 33.00 -8.42
C GLN A 988 -0.71 33.39 -7.26
N TYR A 989 -1.49 34.46 -7.45
CA TYR A 989 -2.47 34.88 -6.45
C TYR A 989 -3.68 33.94 -6.40
N GLN A 990 -4.16 33.46 -7.56
CA GLN A 990 -5.31 32.55 -7.61
C GLN A 990 -4.98 31.16 -7.04
N GLU A 991 -3.79 30.63 -7.33
CA GLU A 991 -3.31 29.36 -6.78
C GLU A 991 -3.15 29.44 -5.25
N ALA A 992 -2.44 30.47 -4.76
CA ALA A 992 -2.29 30.68 -3.31
C ALA A 992 -3.65 30.96 -2.62
N LEU A 993 -4.58 31.65 -3.28
CA LEU A 993 -5.92 31.91 -2.75
C LEU A 993 -6.75 30.64 -2.60
N ASN A 994 -6.62 29.67 -3.51
CA ASN A 994 -7.32 28.39 -3.39
C ASN A 994 -6.83 27.59 -2.18
N HIS A 995 -5.52 27.46 -2.01
CA HIS A 995 -4.91 26.80 -0.84
C HIS A 995 -5.28 27.53 0.46
N LYS A 996 -5.25 28.86 0.46
CA LYS A 996 -5.71 29.67 1.60
C LYS A 996 -7.16 29.36 2.00
N ASN A 997 -8.08 29.29 1.03
CA ASN A 997 -9.50 29.07 1.29
C ASN A 997 -9.77 27.66 1.83
N GLU A 998 -9.13 26.62 1.29
CA GLU A 998 -9.26 25.26 1.83
C GLU A 998 -8.60 25.16 3.21
N LEU A 999 -7.44 25.78 3.43
CA LEU A 999 -6.78 25.83 4.74
C LEU A 999 -7.69 26.49 5.81
N GLU A 1000 -8.32 27.62 5.52
CA GLU A 1000 -9.28 28.29 6.43
C GLU A 1000 -10.50 27.41 6.75
N LYS A 1001 -11.01 26.68 5.75
CA LYS A 1001 -12.15 25.78 5.89
C LYS A 1001 -11.81 24.56 6.75
N LYS A 1002 -10.62 23.98 6.56
CA LYS A 1002 -10.11 22.85 7.36
C LYS A 1002 -9.79 23.28 8.79
N LYS A 1003 -9.15 24.46 8.96
CA LYS A 1003 -8.93 25.10 10.28
C LYS A 1003 -10.25 25.28 11.02
N SER A 1004 -11.26 25.88 10.39
CA SER A 1004 -12.56 26.12 11.02
C SER A 1004 -13.28 24.82 11.41
N TRP A 1005 -13.07 23.72 10.68
CA TRP A 1005 -13.62 22.42 11.05
C TRP A 1005 -12.90 21.86 12.29
N LEU A 1006 -11.57 21.89 12.33
CA LEU A 1006 -10.77 21.41 13.46
C LEU A 1006 -10.98 22.25 14.72
N GLU A 1007 -11.21 23.56 14.61
CA GLU A 1007 -11.60 24.41 15.76
C GLU A 1007 -12.95 24.01 16.35
N LYS A 1008 -13.91 23.58 15.51
CA LYS A 1008 -15.19 23.05 15.98
C LYS A 1008 -15.05 21.69 16.63
N ALA A 1009 -14.14 20.85 16.12
CA ALA A 1009 -13.79 19.57 16.73
C ALA A 1009 -13.08 19.76 18.08
N LEU A 1010 -12.20 20.76 18.19
CA LEU A 1010 -11.52 21.14 19.43
C LEU A 1010 -12.51 21.67 20.49
N ALA A 1011 -13.55 22.41 20.07
CA ALA A 1011 -14.55 22.96 20.98
C ALA A 1011 -15.54 21.92 21.53
N ASP A 1012 -15.78 20.82 20.82
CA ASP A 1012 -16.66 19.73 21.25
C ASP A 1012 -16.22 18.37 20.66
N PRO A 1013 -15.12 17.77 21.18
CA PRO A 1013 -14.52 16.55 20.63
C PRO A 1013 -15.46 15.35 20.61
N SER A 1014 -16.45 15.35 21.51
CA SER A 1014 -17.43 14.26 21.67
C SER A 1014 -18.35 14.03 20.46
N LYS A 1015 -18.45 15.02 19.56
CA LYS A 1015 -19.33 14.98 18.37
C LYS A 1015 -18.64 14.51 17.09
N TYR A 1016 -17.33 14.27 17.15
CA TYR A 1016 -16.52 13.98 15.97
C TYR A 1016 -15.71 12.71 16.17
N ASP A 1017 -15.61 11.92 15.10
CA ASP A 1017 -14.89 10.66 15.10
C ASP A 1017 -13.38 10.87 14.91
N LEU A 1018 -12.55 10.03 15.55
CA LEU A 1018 -11.10 10.12 15.50
C LEU A 1018 -10.56 10.10 14.05
N ALA A 1019 -11.08 9.20 13.21
CA ALA A 1019 -10.68 9.10 11.80
C ALA A 1019 -11.00 10.37 10.99
N ALA A 1020 -12.08 11.08 11.34
CA ALA A 1020 -12.40 12.36 10.71
C ALA A 1020 -11.43 13.46 11.16
N ILE A 1021 -11.04 13.47 12.44
CA ILE A 1021 -10.04 14.40 12.98
C ILE A 1021 -8.68 14.18 12.30
N GLU A 1022 -8.23 12.93 12.17
CA GLU A 1022 -6.95 12.60 11.52
C GLU A 1022 -6.93 12.95 10.03
N SER A 1023 -8.01 12.66 9.31
CA SER A 1023 -8.14 13.04 7.90
C SER A 1023 -8.09 14.55 7.70
N TYR A 1024 -8.75 15.32 8.56
CA TYR A 1024 -8.74 16.78 8.48
C TYR A 1024 -7.40 17.38 8.92
N LEU A 1025 -6.69 16.78 9.88
CA LEU A 1025 -5.34 17.17 10.28
C LEU A 1025 -4.33 16.96 9.14
N SER A 1026 -4.28 15.77 8.55
CA SER A 1026 -3.39 15.49 7.42
C SER A 1026 -3.69 16.38 6.21
N SER A 1027 -4.98 16.62 5.94
CA SER A 1027 -5.40 17.56 4.90
C SER A 1027 -5.00 19.02 5.23
N LEU A 1028 -5.01 19.42 6.50
CA LEU A 1028 -4.59 20.77 6.92
C LEU A 1028 -3.07 20.95 6.72
N GLU A 1029 -2.26 19.97 7.10
CA GLU A 1029 -0.80 19.99 6.90
C GLU A 1029 -0.41 20.07 5.42
N PHE A 1030 -1.12 19.34 4.56
CA PHE A 1030 -0.91 19.40 3.11
C PHE A 1030 -1.20 20.79 2.54
N GLU A 1031 -2.34 21.39 2.91
CA GLU A 1031 -2.72 22.73 2.45
C GLU A 1031 -1.79 23.81 3.02
N LEU A 1032 -1.29 23.63 4.25
CA LEU A 1032 -0.32 24.52 4.88
C LEU A 1032 0.99 24.54 4.08
N SER A 1033 1.57 23.36 3.84
CA SER A 1033 2.81 23.21 3.06
C SER A 1033 2.66 23.75 1.63
N SER A 1034 1.51 23.48 0.99
CA SER A 1034 1.22 23.97 -0.36
C SER A 1034 1.11 25.50 -0.42
N LEU A 1035 0.47 26.12 0.59
CA LEU A 1035 0.39 27.58 0.71
C LEU A 1035 1.78 28.19 0.96
N GLU A 1036 2.58 27.64 1.87
CA GLU A 1036 3.93 28.12 2.16
C GLU A 1036 4.85 28.06 0.94
N ALA A 1037 4.78 26.96 0.16
CA ALA A 1037 5.50 26.83 -1.10
C ALA A 1037 5.10 27.92 -2.11
N ALA A 1038 3.79 28.18 -2.28
CA ALA A 1038 3.32 29.23 -3.17
C ALA A 1038 3.75 30.64 -2.72
N LEU A 1039 3.75 30.91 -1.41
CA LEU A 1039 4.22 32.18 -0.85
C LEU A 1039 5.72 32.38 -1.03
N ASN A 1040 6.52 31.33 -0.80
CA ASN A 1040 7.97 31.38 -0.98
C ASN A 1040 8.38 31.58 -2.44
N ASP A 1041 7.64 31.02 -3.40
CA ASP A 1041 7.88 31.26 -4.82
C ASP A 1041 7.73 32.75 -5.17
N VAL A 1042 6.68 33.41 -4.66
CA VAL A 1042 6.47 34.86 -4.88
C VAL A 1042 7.54 35.70 -4.20
N LYS A 1043 7.95 35.35 -2.98
CA LYS A 1043 9.06 36.03 -2.28
C LYS A 1043 10.36 35.91 -3.06
N THR A 1044 10.70 34.71 -3.52
CA THR A 1044 11.92 34.44 -4.29
C THR A 1044 11.94 35.23 -5.59
N LYS A 1045 10.80 35.27 -6.31
CA LYS A 1045 10.65 36.06 -7.55
C LYS A 1045 10.79 37.56 -7.28
N ALA A 1046 10.24 38.06 -6.18
CA ALA A 1046 10.39 39.45 -5.78
C ALA A 1046 11.84 39.82 -5.44
N GLU A 1047 12.56 38.97 -4.71
CA GLU A 1047 13.97 39.14 -4.40
C GLU A 1047 14.83 39.18 -5.66
N GLN A 1048 14.60 38.23 -6.58
CA GLN A 1048 15.28 38.19 -7.87
C GLN A 1048 15.01 39.45 -8.68
N GLU A 1049 13.76 39.92 -8.74
CA GLU A 1049 13.42 41.11 -9.51
C GLU A 1049 13.95 42.41 -8.91
N VAL A 1050 13.92 42.56 -7.58
CA VAL A 1050 14.56 43.70 -6.92
C VAL A 1050 16.07 43.66 -7.16
N ALA A 1051 16.73 42.51 -7.05
CA ALA A 1051 18.16 42.38 -7.33
C ALA A 1051 18.52 42.75 -8.78
N LEU A 1052 17.69 42.36 -9.76
CA LEU A 1052 17.83 42.75 -11.16
C LEU A 1052 17.62 44.27 -11.34
N ALA A 1053 16.62 44.85 -10.68
CA ALA A 1053 16.37 46.29 -10.68
C ALA A 1053 17.53 47.08 -10.06
N GLU A 1054 18.14 46.57 -8.99
CA GLU A 1054 19.32 47.16 -8.35
C GLU A 1054 20.56 47.15 -9.26
N ALA A 1055 20.78 46.03 -9.95
CA ALA A 1055 21.87 45.91 -10.91
C ALA A 1055 21.68 46.92 -12.05
N GLN A 1056 20.46 47.05 -12.57
CA GLN A 1056 20.13 47.99 -13.64
C GLN A 1056 20.15 49.46 -13.18
N GLN A 1057 19.74 49.78 -11.95
CA GLN A 1057 19.84 51.13 -11.39
C GLN A 1057 21.29 51.60 -11.28
N LYS A 1058 22.23 50.71 -10.94
CA LYS A 1058 23.67 51.05 -10.88
C LYS A 1058 24.24 51.41 -12.25
N GLU A 1059 23.69 50.83 -13.31
CA GLU A 1059 24.15 51.03 -14.69
C GLU A 1059 23.45 52.19 -15.40
N PHE A 1060 22.14 52.35 -15.21
CA PHE A 1060 21.29 53.26 -15.99
C PHE A 1060 20.52 54.30 -15.15
N GLY A 1061 20.59 54.22 -13.82
CA GLY A 1061 19.76 55.01 -12.92
C GLY A 1061 20.18 56.47 -12.74
N ASN A 1062 19.22 57.31 -12.36
CA ASN A 1062 19.43 58.72 -12.02
C ASN A 1062 18.69 59.08 -10.71
N SER A 1063 18.77 60.35 -10.29
CA SER A 1063 18.16 60.80 -9.04
C SER A 1063 16.62 60.68 -9.01
N SER A 1064 15.95 60.56 -10.17
CA SER A 1064 14.49 60.40 -10.24
C SER A 1064 13.99 58.95 -10.18
N THR A 1065 14.82 57.95 -10.51
CA THR A 1065 14.47 56.51 -10.42
C THR A 1065 14.91 55.86 -9.11
N GLN A 1066 15.88 56.47 -8.42
CA GLN A 1066 16.34 56.01 -7.11
C GLN A 1066 15.22 55.89 -6.04
N PRO A 1067 14.21 56.79 -5.99
CA PRO A 1067 13.09 56.65 -5.06
C PRO A 1067 12.24 55.39 -5.31
N GLN A 1068 11.99 55.02 -6.56
CA GLN A 1068 11.23 53.81 -6.93
C GLN A 1068 12.01 52.52 -6.57
N LEU A 1069 13.35 52.52 -6.71
CA LEU A 1069 14.16 51.38 -6.25
C LEU A 1069 14.11 51.25 -4.73
N ASN A 1070 14.22 52.38 -4.03
CA ASN A 1070 14.12 52.41 -2.59
C ASN A 1070 12.71 51.98 -2.12
N GLU A 1071 11.67 52.31 -2.90
CA GLU A 1071 10.30 51.84 -2.67
C GLU A 1071 10.18 50.33 -2.88
N ALA A 1072 10.71 49.77 -3.98
CA ALA A 1072 10.71 48.33 -4.22
C ALA A 1072 11.49 47.56 -3.14
N ARG A 1073 12.65 48.06 -2.70
CA ARG A 1073 13.41 47.52 -1.57
C ARG A 1073 12.63 47.60 -0.25
N SER A 1074 12.05 48.76 0.03
CA SER A 1074 11.22 48.95 1.24
C SER A 1074 10.00 48.01 1.25
N LEU A 1075 9.38 47.78 0.09
CA LEU A 1075 8.27 46.84 -0.07
C LEU A 1075 8.73 45.39 0.14
N LEU A 1076 9.91 45.02 -0.35
CA LEU A 1076 10.49 43.69 -0.11
C LEU A 1076 10.86 43.49 1.36
N GLU A 1077 11.55 44.46 1.97
CA GLU A 1077 11.94 44.46 3.38
C GLU A 1077 10.71 44.45 4.32
N SER A 1078 9.62 45.09 3.91
CA SER A 1078 8.35 45.06 4.65
C SER A 1078 7.53 43.79 4.42
N GLY A 1079 7.99 42.86 3.57
CA GLY A 1079 7.37 41.56 3.30
C GLY A 1079 6.23 41.59 2.27
N ARG A 1080 6.03 42.72 1.58
CA ARG A 1080 5.03 42.89 0.52
C ARG A 1080 5.60 42.44 -0.82
N ALA A 1081 5.94 41.15 -0.91
CA ALA A 1081 6.72 40.60 -2.02
C ALA A 1081 6.05 40.81 -3.39
N TYR A 1082 4.73 40.63 -3.51
CA TYR A 1082 4.05 40.85 -4.79
C TYR A 1082 4.11 42.31 -5.24
N SER A 1083 3.92 43.27 -4.31
CA SER A 1083 4.09 44.69 -4.61
C SER A 1083 5.54 45.03 -4.96
N ALA A 1084 6.51 44.47 -4.24
CA ALA A 1084 7.92 44.65 -4.53
C ALA A 1084 8.29 44.14 -5.92
N TYR A 1085 7.79 42.96 -6.30
CA TYR A 1085 7.94 42.39 -7.63
C TYR A 1085 7.37 43.31 -8.70
N VAL A 1086 6.13 43.77 -8.57
CA VAL A 1086 5.49 44.65 -9.57
C VAL A 1086 6.21 46.00 -9.67
N THR A 1087 6.57 46.62 -8.54
CA THR A 1087 7.28 47.91 -8.52
C THR A 1087 8.72 47.78 -9.06
N ALA A 1088 9.43 46.71 -8.73
CA ALA A 1088 10.76 46.43 -9.28
C ALA A 1088 10.69 46.20 -10.78
N ASN A 1089 9.71 45.45 -11.25
CA ASN A 1089 9.52 45.19 -12.68
C ASN A 1089 9.15 46.49 -13.44
N ALA A 1090 8.25 47.31 -12.90
CA ALA A 1090 7.90 48.61 -13.47
C ALA A 1090 9.12 49.56 -13.52
N LEU A 1091 9.92 49.59 -12.45
CA LEU A 1091 11.15 50.36 -12.40
C LEU A 1091 12.19 49.88 -13.43
N ARG A 1092 12.36 48.57 -13.60
CA ARG A 1092 13.27 48.02 -14.62
C ARG A 1092 12.86 48.46 -16.01
N HIS A 1093 11.55 48.54 -16.28
CA HIS A 1093 11.05 49.13 -17.51
C HIS A 1093 11.45 50.62 -17.62
N ASP A 1094 11.16 51.44 -16.60
CA ASP A 1094 11.51 52.88 -16.57
C ASP A 1094 13.02 53.14 -16.71
N LEU A 1095 13.86 52.32 -16.07
CA LEU A 1095 15.33 52.45 -16.06
C LEU A 1095 16.01 52.18 -17.39
N LEU A 1096 15.40 51.32 -18.20
CA LEU A 1096 15.90 51.03 -19.55
C LEU A 1096 15.60 52.19 -20.52
N GLY A 1097 15.04 53.30 -20.05
CA GLY A 1097 14.60 54.43 -20.88
C GLY A 1097 13.48 54.03 -21.85
N VAL A 1098 12.86 52.89 -21.58
CA VAL A 1098 11.62 52.44 -22.18
C VAL A 1098 10.57 53.07 -21.29
N GLU A 1099 9.78 54.02 -21.80
CA GLU A 1099 8.57 54.46 -21.07
C GLU A 1099 7.93 53.20 -20.49
N ALA A 1100 7.62 53.15 -19.17
CA ALA A 1100 6.69 52.14 -18.65
C ALA A 1100 5.61 52.00 -19.72
N PRO A 1101 5.41 50.82 -20.33
CA PRO A 1101 4.73 50.75 -21.60
C PRO A 1101 3.37 51.39 -21.45
N ASN A 1102 3.25 52.63 -21.92
CA ASN A 1102 2.04 53.10 -22.54
C ASN A 1102 2.04 52.48 -23.92
N GLU A 1103 2.04 51.14 -23.98
CA GLU A 1103 1.73 50.37 -25.19
C GLU A 1103 2.39 50.83 -26.53
N GLN A 1104 3.48 51.62 -26.60
CA GLN A 1104 3.95 52.26 -27.85
C GLN A 1104 5.49 52.29 -28.10
N GLU A 1105 5.97 51.26 -28.83
CA GLU A 1105 6.85 51.22 -30.02
C GLU A 1105 8.34 51.70 -30.11
N ASN A 1106 8.97 52.49 -29.24
CA ASN A 1106 10.22 53.19 -29.67
C ASN A 1106 11.62 52.50 -29.51
N TRP A 1107 11.78 51.32 -28.90
CA TRP A 1107 13.12 50.75 -28.62
C TRP A 1107 13.76 49.93 -29.76
N ARG A 1108 12.97 49.47 -30.74
CA ARG A 1108 13.44 48.64 -31.87
C ARG A 1108 14.33 49.39 -32.88
N VAL A 1109 14.15 50.71 -33.02
CA VAL A 1109 14.86 51.55 -34.00
C VAL A 1109 16.33 51.80 -33.60
N LEU A 1110 16.63 51.86 -32.29
CA LEU A 1110 17.99 52.11 -31.79
C LEU A 1110 18.91 50.88 -31.91
N LEU A 1111 18.38 49.67 -31.73
CA LEU A 1111 19.11 48.41 -31.94
C LEU A 1111 19.43 48.14 -33.42
N GLY A 1112 18.54 48.52 -34.33
CA GLY A 1112 18.78 48.44 -35.77
C GLY A 1112 19.95 49.32 -36.25
N ALA A 1113 20.10 50.52 -35.66
CA ALA A 1113 21.21 51.42 -35.99
C ALA A 1113 22.57 50.91 -35.49
N PHE A 1114 22.60 50.28 -34.30
CA PHE A 1114 23.82 49.71 -33.73
C PHE A 1114 24.27 48.45 -34.50
N GLY A 1115 23.33 47.63 -34.95
CA GLY A 1115 23.60 46.45 -35.80
C GLY A 1115 24.23 46.80 -37.15
N LEU A 1116 23.83 47.91 -37.78
CA LEU A 1116 24.40 48.38 -39.07
C LEU A 1116 25.86 48.83 -38.95
N VAL A 1117 26.27 49.41 -37.81
CA VAL A 1117 27.67 49.84 -37.57
C VAL A 1117 28.58 48.63 -37.37
N VAL A 1118 28.10 47.59 -36.69
CA VAL A 1118 28.84 46.33 -36.47
C VAL A 1118 28.94 45.50 -37.77
N LEU A 1119 27.88 45.45 -38.57
CA LEU A 1119 27.88 44.80 -39.89
C LEU A 1119 28.81 45.53 -40.89
N GLY A 1120 28.89 46.86 -40.84
CA GLY A 1120 29.85 47.64 -41.64
C GLY A 1120 31.31 47.36 -41.29
N ALA A 1121 31.63 47.14 -40.00
CA ALA A 1121 32.97 46.78 -39.54
C ALA A 1121 33.36 45.34 -39.96
N LEU A 1122 32.40 44.41 -39.95
CA LEU A 1122 32.60 43.02 -40.37
C LEU A 1122 32.73 42.86 -41.89
N ALA A 1123 31.98 43.64 -42.68
CA ALA A 1123 32.07 43.63 -44.15
C ALA A 1123 33.45 44.13 -44.65
N LEU A 1124 34.07 45.07 -43.95
CA LEU A 1124 35.43 45.55 -44.26
C LEU A 1124 36.53 44.53 -43.92
N HIS A 1125 36.28 43.60 -42.99
CA HIS A 1125 37.25 42.57 -42.62
C HIS A 1125 37.27 41.38 -43.60
N TYR A 1126 36.17 41.15 -44.32
CA TYR A 1126 35.98 39.97 -45.18
C TYR A 1126 36.27 40.18 -46.68
N TRP A 1127 36.65 41.39 -47.12
CA TRP A 1127 36.98 41.62 -48.53
C TRP A 1127 38.49 41.59 -48.83
N LYS A 1128 39.01 40.36 -49.05
CA LYS A 1128 40.19 40.11 -49.89
C LYS A 1128 39.96 38.87 -50.78
N PRO A 1129 40.20 38.94 -52.11
CA PRO A 1129 39.79 37.89 -53.05
C PRO A 1129 40.87 36.82 -53.30
N GLY A 1130 40.45 35.56 -53.51
CA GLY A 1130 41.34 34.45 -53.84
C GLY A 1130 40.66 33.24 -54.53
N HIS A 1131 40.86 33.15 -55.84
CA HIS A 1131 40.54 32.11 -56.84
C HIS A 1131 40.78 30.60 -56.55
N LYS A 1132 40.06 29.77 -57.35
CA LYS A 1132 40.35 28.45 -58.03
C LYS A 1132 39.55 27.27 -57.45
N LYS A 1133 39.05 26.25 -58.17
CA LYS A 1133 38.91 25.82 -59.59
C LYS A 1133 38.18 24.44 -59.56
N ALA A 1134 37.43 24.07 -60.61
CA ALA A 1134 36.71 22.80 -60.72
C ALA A 1134 37.57 21.54 -60.92
N LYS A 1135 36.99 20.35 -60.67
CA LYS A 1135 37.36 19.07 -61.31
C LYS A 1135 36.16 18.14 -61.52
N SER A 1136 36.00 17.71 -62.77
CA SER A 1136 35.16 16.63 -63.29
C SER A 1136 35.76 15.24 -62.98
N VAL A 1137 34.93 14.21 -62.79
CA VAL A 1137 35.21 12.83 -63.23
C VAL A 1137 33.88 12.14 -63.61
N GLU A 1138 33.94 11.43 -64.74
CA GLU A 1138 32.91 10.63 -65.42
C GLU A 1138 32.46 9.40 -64.61
N HIS A 1139 31.17 9.06 -64.68
CA HIS A 1139 30.67 7.82 -65.29
C HIS A 1139 29.16 7.92 -65.56
#